data_AF-A0AAJ0DK52-F1
#
_entry.id   AF-A0AAJ0DK52-F1
#
_cell.length_a   1.000
_cell.length_b   1.000
_cell.length_c   1.000
_cell.angle_alpha   90.00
_cell.angle_beta   90.00
_cell.angle_gamma   90.00
#
_symmetry.space_group_name_H-M   'P 1'
#
loop_
_entity.id
_entity.type
_entity.pdbx_description
1 polymer ?
#
loop_
_entity_poly.entity_id
_entity_poly.type
_entity_poly.pdbx_seq_one_letter_code
_entity_poly.pdbx_strand_id
1 'polypeptide(L)'
;MTSVDDLFKKPNLPSGSTKRKFEAPDAQEVYKATKLSASSSPNGTAHINGATVEDDNEDDDTEAGPQLPPDDEDDDKEGRFFGGGVTKGTAEALDYLDQQDEDGYKEEKIDSAWLRRLAVSFEKKVTKNSQLRARYDGEPEKFMASEADLDAEVKSWSLVSEHPELYKEFAESDSLALLVGLLAHENTDIAIGAIEIISELLDEDVQAEQDQWDALVGALLDADLLELLMSNLARLDEANESDRSGVYHSLAVLESLADQQTIAERIGQEKVLMWLCNRIKQPEKPLGQNKQYAAEVLQVLLQSSPLPRKRLAIDIEGVDLFLQLLAAYRKRDPLKESQEEEYAENIFDALTCVADEADGKRKFIEAEGIELCLIMLKESTFSKIRALRLLDHAAAGQGAAPAEVCEKLVDAGGLKILFSMFMKKVDNTTIEHLLGIFSALLRLLPGESAARIRTLAKFLEKDNEKITKLAQLRKDYARRVASVDEGIQVEQRMIDDEEREERADEFFSRRLDGGLFCLQTIDVVLAWLIAEDAGAKDHISSHLDGLTDIQKSLQDQLALLDPQAVDDEDHSYTLRFLSPRCEVLYRHLDLRPMEIKGGMKYANERFRFERLTTLFMSRPRLAVLVRHLSLRPTFTTEQSRLRKVPAAVRRLIECATDNIRDTSDWLGDYAYGSEDAMLAVLLCLFPKLKSLDISVPDDAKWTIHVLSVGKGYHELLGISEQKLAQSLPPQERYLIDRPVLSELQELCWFCTGDHGSSLPTGVFALPSARRAYLYHVEHELEDWEVDLERDENTLQFKTLPSSSSSIEQIELRNCAPNDDNAGHILRVPKALTSFIYEMGPIDPSQFFTEGSCRIIRQGLERHTTSLHTLSLTYAENDAPEPEVEAKAIGSLQAFTSLTNLRLATIFVFGGVYTDLGNDHWDPLNPNDSKPVETGLMDILPPNVRSLELTRCEDHFTRTCAAVKYLLTQRIALPALSSISLEISESASEHLCVDTFYASLKELATQSGIWLGLSQDFEVPEEEMGWGFDEDVKWAKQEGDDTEQNKQRVHMSISDARRNG
;
A
#
# COMPACT_ATOMS: atom_id res chain seq x y z
N MET A 1 -44.77 0.89 28.31
CA MET A 1 -43.77 0.01 28.95
C MET A 1 -44.44 -1.22 29.53
N THR A 2 -44.24 -2.35 28.86
CA THR A 2 -44.55 -3.70 29.33
C THR A 2 -43.36 -4.57 28.91
N SER A 3 -42.77 -5.33 29.83
CA SER A 3 -41.55 -6.11 29.58
C SER A 3 -41.81 -7.24 28.57
N VAL A 4 -40.86 -7.43 27.65
CA VAL A 4 -40.84 -8.46 26.59
C VAL A 4 -41.01 -9.88 27.16
N ASP A 5 -40.67 -10.11 28.43
CA ASP A 5 -40.82 -11.40 29.11
C ASP A 5 -42.29 -11.86 29.26
N ASP A 6 -43.26 -10.94 29.29
CA ASP A 6 -44.67 -11.29 29.46
C ASP A 6 -45.36 -11.79 28.19
N LEU A 7 -44.71 -11.68 27.02
CA LEU A 7 -45.21 -12.19 25.73
C LEU A 7 -44.95 -13.70 25.50
N PHE A 8 -44.27 -14.39 26.42
CA PHE A 8 -43.76 -15.75 26.19
C PHE A 8 -44.45 -16.92 26.91
N LYS A 9 -45.68 -16.76 27.40
CA LYS A 9 -46.45 -17.89 27.99
C LYS A 9 -47.41 -18.53 26.98
N LYS A 10 -46.99 -19.64 26.36
CA LYS A 10 -47.86 -20.54 25.57
C LYS A 10 -48.65 -21.51 26.45
N PRO A 11 -49.92 -21.82 26.14
CA PRO A 11 -50.57 -23.07 26.52
C PRO A 11 -50.44 -24.15 25.43
N ASN A 12 -50.41 -25.41 25.87
CA ASN A 12 -50.08 -26.63 25.14
C ASN A 12 -51.13 -27.19 24.15
N LEU A 13 -50.63 -28.11 23.28
CA LEU A 13 -51.25 -29.26 22.56
C LEU A 13 -51.49 -29.13 21.03
N PRO A 14 -51.48 -30.23 20.23
CA PRO A 14 -50.42 -31.24 20.07
C PRO A 14 -50.15 -31.62 18.58
N SER A 15 -49.05 -32.34 18.33
CA SER A 15 -48.65 -32.91 17.04
C SER A 15 -49.68 -33.89 16.43
N GLY A 16 -49.93 -33.78 15.12
CA GLY A 16 -50.72 -34.78 14.37
C GLY A 16 -50.78 -34.50 12.86
N SER A 17 -50.15 -35.37 12.09
CA SER A 17 -50.11 -35.43 10.62
C SER A 17 -51.47 -35.53 9.93
N THR A 18 -51.71 -34.77 8.85
CA THR A 18 -52.57 -35.24 7.75
C THR A 18 -52.14 -34.64 6.40
N LYS A 19 -51.72 -35.53 5.49
CA LYS A 19 -51.48 -35.26 4.06
C LYS A 19 -52.80 -35.12 3.31
N ARG A 20 -52.97 -34.08 2.48
CA ARG A 20 -53.76 -34.15 1.22
C ARG A 20 -53.14 -33.22 0.17
N LYS A 21 -52.81 -33.82 -0.97
CA LYS A 21 -52.48 -33.16 -2.24
C LYS A 21 -53.70 -32.37 -2.73
N PHE A 22 -53.46 -31.22 -3.34
CA PHE A 22 -54.34 -30.66 -4.36
C PHE A 22 -53.48 -30.01 -5.46
N GLU A 23 -53.90 -30.21 -6.70
CA GLU A 23 -53.17 -30.00 -7.96
C GLU A 23 -53.11 -28.53 -8.37
N ALA A 24 -51.98 -28.12 -8.97
CA ALA A 24 -51.76 -26.80 -9.56
C ALA A 24 -52.22 -26.78 -11.03
N PRO A 25 -52.90 -25.72 -11.51
CA PRO A 25 -53.24 -25.58 -12.92
C PRO A 25 -52.03 -25.23 -13.80
N ASP A 26 -52.07 -25.75 -15.02
CA ASP A 26 -51.04 -25.72 -16.07
C ASP A 26 -50.79 -24.30 -16.62
N ALA A 27 -49.51 -23.92 -16.70
CA ALA A 27 -49.04 -22.59 -17.08
C ALA A 27 -49.04 -22.34 -18.61
N GLN A 28 -49.55 -23.27 -19.41
CA GLN A 28 -49.58 -23.14 -20.89
C GLN A 28 -50.91 -22.64 -21.48
N GLU A 29 -51.96 -22.41 -20.69
CA GLU A 29 -53.25 -21.88 -21.19
C GLU A 29 -53.47 -20.37 -21.01
N VAL A 30 -52.53 -19.62 -20.41
CA VAL A 30 -52.68 -18.16 -20.20
C VAL A 30 -51.88 -17.31 -21.23
N TYR A 31 -51.02 -17.93 -22.04
CA TYR A 31 -50.16 -17.21 -23.02
C TYR A 31 -50.75 -17.09 -24.45
N LYS A 32 -52.06 -17.29 -24.62
CA LYS A 32 -52.73 -17.23 -25.95
C LYS A 32 -53.89 -16.25 -26.05
N ALA A 33 -53.94 -15.22 -25.21
CA ALA A 33 -54.77 -14.06 -25.46
C ALA A 33 -53.90 -12.80 -25.38
N THR A 34 -53.94 -12.00 -26.45
CA THR A 34 -53.44 -10.62 -26.55
C THR A 34 -52.00 -10.40 -27.01
N LYS A 35 -51.67 -10.81 -28.24
CA LYS A 35 -50.80 -10.01 -29.14
C LYS A 35 -50.96 -10.43 -30.61
N LEU A 36 -51.34 -9.46 -31.44
CA LEU A 36 -51.13 -9.26 -32.89
C LEU A 36 -52.12 -8.12 -33.27
N SER A 37 -51.76 -6.98 -33.87
CA SER A 37 -50.62 -6.63 -34.72
C SER A 37 -50.66 -5.09 -34.97
N ALA A 38 -49.54 -4.33 -34.88
CA ALA A 38 -48.57 -3.95 -35.94
C ALA A 38 -49.01 -2.68 -36.73
N SER A 39 -48.20 -1.76 -37.29
CA SER A 39 -46.75 -1.47 -37.50
C SER A 39 -46.72 -0.13 -38.33
N SER A 40 -45.68 0.72 -38.49
CA SER A 40 -44.36 0.46 -39.11
C SER A 40 -43.49 1.75 -39.32
N SER A 41 -42.18 1.66 -39.03
CA SER A 41 -40.93 2.10 -39.76
C SER A 41 -40.73 3.54 -40.32
N PRO A 42 -39.48 4.09 -40.38
CA PRO A 42 -38.54 3.74 -41.46
C PRO A 42 -37.01 3.70 -41.15
N ASN A 43 -36.28 3.14 -42.13
CA ASN A 43 -34.87 2.70 -42.22
C ASN A 43 -33.73 3.73 -42.08
N GLY A 44 -32.52 3.23 -41.76
CA GLY A 44 -31.27 3.90 -42.17
C GLY A 44 -29.91 3.43 -41.62
N THR A 45 -29.54 2.14 -41.78
CA THR A 45 -28.15 1.60 -41.97
C THR A 45 -26.97 2.04 -41.05
N ALA A 46 -26.36 1.09 -40.32
CA ALA A 46 -25.07 0.45 -40.69
C ALA A 46 -24.34 -0.19 -39.48
N HIS A 47 -24.12 -1.52 -39.61
CA HIS A 47 -22.99 -2.35 -39.15
C HIS A 47 -22.38 -2.18 -37.74
N ILE A 48 -22.31 -3.30 -36.99
CA ILE A 48 -21.05 -4.04 -36.72
C ILE A 48 -21.40 -5.46 -36.20
N ASN A 49 -20.49 -6.38 -36.54
CA ASN A 49 -20.58 -7.84 -36.55
C ASN A 49 -20.74 -8.51 -35.18
N GLY A 50 -21.37 -9.68 -35.19
CA GLY A 50 -21.25 -10.69 -34.14
C GLY A 50 -20.19 -11.75 -34.45
N ALA A 51 -19.88 -12.58 -33.46
CA ALA A 51 -19.38 -13.94 -33.64
C ALA A 51 -19.67 -14.80 -32.39
N THR A 52 -20.51 -15.82 -32.57
CA THR A 52 -20.55 -17.11 -31.85
C THR A 52 -19.29 -17.94 -32.24
N VAL A 53 -18.88 -19.08 -31.66
CA VAL A 53 -19.55 -20.39 -31.48
C VAL A 53 -18.63 -21.37 -30.69
N GLU A 54 -19.22 -22.52 -30.37
CA GLU A 54 -18.78 -23.72 -29.68
C GLU A 54 -17.67 -24.58 -30.35
N ASP A 55 -17.24 -25.59 -29.59
CA ASP A 55 -16.26 -26.65 -29.84
C ASP A 55 -16.52 -27.55 -31.07
N ASP A 56 -15.39 -27.86 -31.72
CA ASP A 56 -14.92 -29.12 -32.33
C ASP A 56 -15.76 -29.94 -33.35
N ASN A 57 -15.34 -29.76 -34.61
CA ASN A 57 -14.73 -30.75 -35.54
C ASN A 57 -15.46 -32.03 -36.00
N GLU A 58 -15.66 -32.00 -37.34
CA GLU A 58 -15.30 -32.99 -38.38
C GLU A 58 -16.33 -34.02 -38.93
N ASP A 59 -16.40 -33.98 -40.28
CA ASP A 59 -16.87 -34.91 -41.33
C ASP A 59 -18.41 -35.11 -41.45
N ASP A 60 -19.08 -35.08 -42.62
CA ASP A 60 -18.71 -35.46 -43.99
C ASP A 60 -19.82 -35.06 -45.01
N ASP A 61 -19.42 -34.84 -46.27
CA ASP A 61 -20.11 -34.96 -47.57
C ASP A 61 -21.46 -34.28 -48.00
N THR A 62 -21.29 -33.29 -48.89
CA THR A 62 -21.87 -32.99 -50.24
C THR A 62 -23.36 -33.23 -50.62
N GLU A 63 -24.01 -32.19 -51.20
CA GLU A 63 -24.37 -32.05 -52.64
C GLU A 63 -25.65 -31.20 -52.93
N ALA A 64 -25.45 -30.24 -53.86
CA ALA A 64 -26.33 -29.44 -54.73
C ALA A 64 -27.88 -29.38 -54.56
N GLY A 65 -28.41 -28.15 -54.58
CA GLY A 65 -29.85 -27.82 -54.64
C GLY A 65 -30.47 -27.77 -56.05
N PRO A 66 -31.82 -27.76 -56.18
CA PRO A 66 -32.51 -27.78 -57.47
C PRO A 66 -32.92 -26.38 -58.00
N GLN A 67 -33.00 -26.26 -59.33
CA GLN A 67 -33.37 -25.07 -60.13
C GLN A 67 -34.89 -24.83 -60.26
N LEU A 68 -35.26 -23.58 -60.61
CA LEU A 68 -36.61 -23.13 -60.96
C LEU A 68 -37.08 -23.62 -62.36
N PRO A 69 -38.39 -23.84 -62.58
CA PRO A 69 -38.97 -24.05 -63.92
C PRO A 69 -39.47 -22.73 -64.58
N PRO A 70 -39.62 -22.70 -65.92
CA PRO A 70 -39.68 -21.49 -66.75
C PRO A 70 -41.10 -21.01 -67.12
N ASP A 71 -41.15 -19.78 -67.65
CA ASP A 71 -42.33 -19.06 -68.16
C ASP A 71 -42.90 -19.65 -69.46
N ASP A 72 -44.23 -19.74 -69.57
CA ASP A 72 -44.98 -19.85 -70.83
C ASP A 72 -46.31 -19.07 -70.72
N GLU A 73 -46.64 -18.34 -71.79
CA GLU A 73 -47.84 -17.55 -72.02
C GLU A 73 -49.02 -18.39 -72.58
N ASP A 74 -50.22 -17.81 -72.42
CA ASP A 74 -51.48 -18.01 -73.16
C ASP A 74 -52.60 -18.98 -72.67
N ASP A 75 -53.78 -18.34 -72.63
CA ASP A 75 -55.15 -18.81 -72.87
C ASP A 75 -55.98 -19.51 -71.77
N ASP A 76 -56.75 -18.66 -71.08
CA ASP A 76 -58.22 -18.54 -71.21
C ASP A 76 -59.18 -19.71 -70.85
N LYS A 77 -60.03 -19.40 -69.85
CA LYS A 77 -61.46 -19.74 -69.69
C LYS A 77 -61.88 -21.05 -69.02
N GLU A 78 -62.04 -20.97 -67.69
CA GLU A 78 -63.17 -21.47 -66.88
C GLU A 78 -63.14 -20.62 -65.58
N GLY A 79 -64.15 -19.97 -65.03
CA GLY A 79 -65.59 -20.00 -65.18
C GLY A 79 -66.20 -19.56 -63.84
N ARG A 80 -66.44 -18.24 -63.66
CA ARG A 80 -67.43 -17.61 -62.76
C ARG A 80 -67.43 -17.98 -61.26
N PHE A 81 -66.82 -17.13 -60.44
CA PHE A 81 -67.38 -16.68 -59.16
C PHE A 81 -66.66 -15.40 -58.70
N PHE A 82 -67.36 -14.48 -58.02
CA PHE A 82 -66.95 -13.10 -57.67
C PHE A 82 -67.13 -12.02 -58.74
N GLY A 83 -68.37 -11.88 -59.20
CA GLY A 83 -68.95 -10.56 -59.42
C GLY A 83 -70.02 -10.30 -58.35
N GLY A 84 -69.87 -9.22 -57.58
CA GLY A 84 -70.93 -8.66 -56.73
C GLY A 84 -70.82 -8.98 -55.24
N GLY A 85 -70.19 -8.08 -54.47
CA GLY A 85 -70.15 -8.17 -53.01
C GLY A 85 -69.89 -6.86 -52.26
N VAL A 86 -69.85 -5.70 -52.92
CA VAL A 86 -69.85 -4.41 -52.21
C VAL A 86 -71.31 -4.00 -52.02
N THR A 87 -71.76 -4.05 -50.78
CA THR A 87 -73.09 -3.54 -50.42
C THR A 87 -73.12 -2.02 -50.54
N LYS A 88 -74.30 -1.45 -50.82
CA LYS A 88 -74.47 0.00 -50.96
C LYS A 88 -73.99 0.77 -49.71
N GLY A 89 -74.13 0.18 -48.53
CA GLY A 89 -73.62 0.74 -47.27
C GLY A 89 -72.10 0.67 -47.10
N THR A 90 -71.41 -0.31 -47.71
CA THR A 90 -69.94 -0.34 -47.72
C THR A 90 -69.34 0.65 -48.72
N ALA A 91 -70.05 0.94 -49.82
CA ALA A 91 -69.67 2.00 -50.74
C ALA A 91 -69.91 3.39 -50.12
N GLU A 92 -71.04 3.59 -49.42
CA GLU A 92 -71.32 4.84 -48.68
C GLU A 92 -70.38 5.03 -47.47
N ALA A 93 -69.89 3.96 -46.83
CA ALA A 93 -68.91 4.04 -45.75
C ALA A 93 -67.49 4.36 -46.26
N LEU A 94 -67.11 3.85 -47.45
CA LEU A 94 -65.87 4.23 -48.12
C LEU A 94 -65.93 5.67 -48.65
N ASP A 95 -67.06 6.10 -49.20
CA ASP A 95 -67.28 7.48 -49.66
C ASP A 95 -67.36 8.48 -48.47
N TYR A 96 -67.78 8.03 -47.27
CA TYR A 96 -67.72 8.83 -46.02
C TYR A 96 -66.30 8.96 -45.47
N LEU A 97 -65.47 7.92 -45.58
CA LEU A 97 -64.05 7.96 -45.22
C LEU A 97 -63.27 8.84 -46.21
N ASP A 98 -63.50 8.68 -47.52
CA ASP A 98 -62.88 9.50 -48.57
C ASP A 98 -63.34 10.98 -48.51
N GLN A 99 -64.57 11.28 -48.09
CA GLN A 99 -65.05 12.66 -47.87
C GLN A 99 -64.52 13.30 -46.58
N GLN A 100 -64.08 12.52 -45.58
CA GLN A 100 -63.36 13.04 -44.41
C GLN A 100 -61.86 13.25 -44.68
N ASP A 101 -61.29 12.56 -45.66
CA ASP A 101 -59.91 12.75 -46.10
C ASP A 101 -59.72 13.99 -47.01
N GLU A 102 -60.80 14.60 -47.53
CA GLU A 102 -60.75 15.89 -48.27
C GLU A 102 -60.60 17.13 -47.35
N ASP A 103 -60.95 17.03 -46.06
CA ASP A 103 -60.55 18.00 -45.04
C ASP A 103 -59.23 17.53 -44.43
N GLY A 104 -58.15 17.75 -45.19
CA GLY A 104 -56.83 17.18 -44.92
C GLY A 104 -56.46 17.07 -43.44
N TYR A 105 -56.21 15.84 -43.01
CA TYR A 105 -55.61 15.51 -41.72
C TYR A 105 -54.23 16.18 -41.66
N LYS A 106 -54.20 17.45 -41.23
CA LYS A 106 -52.98 18.13 -40.86
C LYS A 106 -52.61 17.55 -39.51
N GLU A 107 -51.58 16.71 -39.51
CA GLU A 107 -50.86 16.34 -38.30
C GLU A 107 -50.65 17.63 -37.48
N GLU A 108 -51.33 17.71 -36.32
CA GLU A 108 -51.33 18.92 -35.53
C GLU A 108 -49.93 19.09 -34.95
N LYS A 109 -49.18 20.07 -35.46
CA LYS A 109 -47.85 20.34 -34.96
C LYS A 109 -47.95 20.81 -33.50
N ILE A 110 -47.41 20.01 -32.58
CA ILE A 110 -47.30 20.34 -31.17
C ILE A 110 -46.16 21.36 -31.03
N ASP A 111 -46.54 22.65 -31.07
CA ASP A 111 -45.63 23.79 -30.94
C ASP A 111 -46.19 24.83 -29.96
N SER A 112 -45.47 25.93 -29.74
CA SER A 112 -45.91 27.04 -28.88
C SER A 112 -47.32 27.56 -29.20
N ALA A 113 -47.75 27.53 -30.46
CA ALA A 113 -49.09 27.99 -30.84
C ALA A 113 -50.17 26.95 -30.49
N TRP A 114 -49.85 25.66 -30.52
CA TRP A 114 -50.68 24.61 -29.96
C TRP A 114 -50.81 24.75 -28.44
N LEU A 115 -49.69 24.89 -27.72
CA LEU A 115 -49.67 25.03 -26.25
C LEU A 115 -50.55 26.20 -25.79
N ARG A 116 -50.43 27.37 -26.44
CA ARG A 116 -51.27 28.54 -26.11
C ARG A 116 -52.76 28.32 -26.42
N ARG A 117 -53.11 27.57 -27.47
CA ARG A 117 -54.52 27.23 -27.76
C ARG A 117 -55.07 26.28 -26.69
N LEU A 118 -54.28 25.27 -26.31
CA LEU A 118 -54.61 24.33 -25.26
C LEU A 118 -54.81 25.04 -23.91
N ALA A 119 -53.87 25.90 -23.50
CA ALA A 119 -53.96 26.75 -22.31
C ALA A 119 -55.26 27.55 -22.23
N VAL A 120 -55.62 28.27 -23.30
CA VAL A 120 -56.86 29.09 -23.35
C VAL A 120 -58.12 28.23 -23.30
N SER A 121 -58.10 27.05 -23.92
CA SER A 121 -59.21 26.10 -23.87
C SER A 121 -59.39 25.54 -22.45
N PHE A 122 -58.29 25.15 -21.82
CA PHE A 122 -58.24 24.65 -20.45
C PHE A 122 -58.76 25.67 -19.44
N GLU A 123 -58.29 26.91 -19.47
CA GLU A 123 -58.76 27.99 -18.59
C GLU A 123 -60.28 28.20 -18.68
N LYS A 124 -60.82 28.18 -19.91
CA LYS A 124 -62.27 28.30 -20.15
C LYS A 124 -63.05 27.13 -19.54
N LYS A 125 -62.54 25.90 -19.68
CA LYS A 125 -63.18 24.69 -19.14
C LYS A 125 -63.14 24.67 -17.61
N VAL A 126 -62.00 25.00 -17.00
CA VAL A 126 -61.86 25.15 -15.53
C VAL A 126 -62.83 26.21 -15.00
N THR A 127 -62.90 27.36 -15.66
CA THR A 127 -63.79 28.47 -15.27
C THR A 127 -65.26 28.09 -15.43
N LYS A 128 -65.64 27.46 -16.55
CA LYS A 128 -67.01 27.01 -16.82
C LYS A 128 -67.46 25.98 -15.79
N ASN A 129 -66.60 25.01 -15.47
CA ASN A 129 -66.86 24.01 -14.45
C ASN A 129 -67.09 24.68 -13.08
N SER A 130 -66.15 25.52 -12.64
CA SER A 130 -66.22 26.24 -11.37
C SER A 130 -67.50 27.09 -11.24
N GLN A 131 -67.91 27.78 -12.31
CA GLN A 131 -69.14 28.57 -12.34
C GLN A 131 -70.40 27.70 -12.25
N LEU A 132 -70.45 26.56 -12.94
CA LEU A 132 -71.59 25.65 -12.89
C LEU A 132 -71.71 24.97 -11.52
N ARG A 133 -70.58 24.59 -10.91
CA ARG A 133 -70.52 24.09 -9.53
C ARG A 133 -71.03 25.13 -8.53
N ALA A 134 -70.54 26.37 -8.61
CA ALA A 134 -70.99 27.45 -7.73
C ALA A 134 -72.48 27.81 -7.92
N ARG A 135 -73.01 27.65 -9.14
CA ARG A 135 -74.40 27.98 -9.46
C ARG A 135 -75.39 26.87 -9.07
N TYR A 136 -74.97 25.62 -9.12
CA TYR A 136 -75.81 24.43 -8.90
C TYR A 136 -75.26 23.58 -7.76
N ASP A 137 -74.90 24.23 -6.66
CA ASP A 137 -74.43 23.57 -5.44
C ASP A 137 -75.45 22.53 -4.94
N GLY A 138 -75.01 21.29 -4.75
CA GLY A 138 -75.84 20.14 -4.39
C GLY A 138 -76.59 19.44 -5.54
N GLU A 139 -76.41 19.84 -6.81
CA GLU A 139 -77.02 19.18 -7.98
C GLU A 139 -75.99 18.67 -9.02
N PRO A 140 -75.29 17.54 -8.77
CA PRO A 140 -74.21 17.03 -9.63
C PRO A 140 -74.57 16.83 -11.11
N GLU A 141 -75.81 16.43 -11.40
CA GLU A 141 -76.28 16.18 -12.76
C GLU A 141 -76.17 17.41 -13.68
N LYS A 142 -76.17 18.63 -13.12
CA LYS A 142 -76.14 19.88 -13.89
C LYS A 142 -74.73 20.33 -14.30
N PHE A 143 -73.68 19.81 -13.65
CA PHE A 143 -72.29 20.13 -13.96
C PHE A 143 -71.44 18.91 -14.34
N MET A 144 -71.99 17.69 -14.26
CA MET A 144 -71.31 16.45 -14.66
C MET A 144 -70.76 16.50 -16.10
N ALA A 145 -71.52 17.05 -17.06
CA ALA A 145 -71.03 17.19 -18.43
C ALA A 145 -69.81 18.12 -18.52
N SER A 146 -69.79 19.21 -17.74
CA SER A 146 -68.61 20.09 -17.68
C SER A 146 -67.45 19.51 -16.88
N GLU A 147 -67.67 18.52 -16.02
CA GLU A 147 -66.60 17.74 -15.38
C GLU A 147 -65.96 16.78 -16.36
N ALA A 148 -66.76 16.04 -17.13
CA ALA A 148 -66.25 15.17 -18.19
C ALA A 148 -65.47 15.96 -19.25
N ASP A 149 -65.98 17.14 -19.67
CA ASP A 149 -65.27 18.02 -20.60
C ASP A 149 -63.91 18.50 -20.05
N LEU A 150 -63.83 18.73 -18.73
CA LEU A 150 -62.62 19.19 -18.04
C LEU A 150 -61.62 18.04 -17.87
N ASP A 151 -62.06 16.86 -17.42
CA ASP A 151 -61.23 15.65 -17.31
C ASP A 151 -60.58 15.29 -18.65
N ALA A 152 -61.36 15.32 -19.73
CA ALA A 152 -60.83 15.08 -21.08
C ALA A 152 -59.79 16.14 -21.51
N GLU A 153 -59.93 17.39 -21.06
CA GLU A 153 -58.92 18.42 -21.33
C GLU A 153 -57.67 18.22 -20.47
N VAL A 154 -57.81 17.83 -19.20
CA VAL A 154 -56.67 17.50 -18.33
C VAL A 154 -55.82 16.43 -19.01
N LYS A 155 -56.45 15.37 -19.52
CA LYS A 155 -55.75 14.28 -20.23
C LYS A 155 -54.98 14.73 -21.47
N SER A 156 -55.44 15.77 -22.15
CA SER A 156 -54.74 16.27 -23.34
C SER A 156 -53.39 16.93 -23.04
N TRP A 157 -53.12 17.30 -21.79
CA TRP A 157 -51.82 17.81 -21.35
C TRP A 157 -50.72 16.73 -21.28
N SER A 158 -51.09 15.45 -21.30
CA SER A 158 -50.15 14.33 -21.38
C SER A 158 -49.18 14.49 -22.57
N LEU A 159 -49.68 14.98 -23.71
CA LEU A 159 -48.89 15.24 -24.91
C LEU A 159 -47.72 16.23 -24.70
N VAL A 160 -47.74 17.03 -23.63
CA VAL A 160 -46.62 17.93 -23.32
C VAL A 160 -45.40 17.13 -22.84
N SER A 161 -45.56 15.95 -22.22
CA SER A 161 -44.42 15.12 -21.80
C SER A 161 -43.59 14.61 -22.99
N GLU A 162 -44.20 14.43 -24.15
CA GLU A 162 -43.51 14.07 -25.41
C GLU A 162 -42.75 15.26 -26.04
N HIS A 163 -42.97 16.49 -25.55
CA HIS A 163 -42.42 17.74 -26.07
C HIS A 163 -41.76 18.62 -24.99
N PRO A 164 -40.65 18.17 -24.35
CA PRO A 164 -39.97 18.91 -23.28
C PRO A 164 -39.48 20.31 -23.67
N GLU A 165 -39.26 20.57 -24.96
CA GLU A 165 -38.92 21.90 -25.48
C GLU A 165 -39.97 22.97 -25.15
N LEU A 166 -41.19 22.55 -24.81
CA LEU A 166 -42.31 23.42 -24.42
C LEU A 166 -42.38 23.69 -22.91
N TYR A 167 -41.59 23.00 -22.07
CA TYR A 167 -41.70 23.08 -20.60
C TYR A 167 -41.48 24.49 -20.06
N LYS A 168 -40.53 25.23 -20.61
CA LYS A 168 -40.28 26.63 -20.19
C LYS A 168 -41.48 27.53 -20.50
N GLU A 169 -42.08 27.40 -21.68
CA GLU A 169 -43.28 28.17 -22.03
C GLU A 169 -44.50 27.73 -21.21
N PHE A 170 -44.61 26.44 -20.91
CA PHE A 170 -45.66 25.92 -20.05
C PHE A 170 -45.54 26.41 -18.61
N ALA A 171 -44.32 26.42 -18.06
CA ALA A 171 -44.00 26.92 -16.73
C ALA A 171 -44.29 28.43 -16.57
N GLU A 172 -44.10 29.22 -17.63
CA GLU A 172 -44.47 30.64 -17.65
C GLU A 172 -45.98 30.88 -17.79
N SER A 173 -46.75 29.84 -18.13
CA SER A 173 -48.19 29.96 -18.34
C SER A 173 -48.98 29.79 -17.03
N ASP A 174 -50.08 30.54 -16.89
CA ASP A 174 -51.02 30.37 -15.77
C ASP A 174 -51.70 28.97 -15.77
N SER A 175 -51.56 28.20 -16.85
CA SER A 175 -52.18 26.86 -16.98
C SER A 175 -51.56 25.84 -16.05
N LEU A 176 -50.26 25.93 -15.76
CA LEU A 176 -49.61 25.04 -14.81
C LEU A 176 -50.15 25.26 -13.40
N ALA A 177 -50.25 26.51 -12.97
CA ALA A 177 -50.84 26.85 -11.67
C ALA A 177 -52.32 26.42 -11.58
N LEU A 178 -53.08 26.52 -12.67
CA LEU A 178 -54.44 26.01 -12.75
C LEU A 178 -54.49 24.48 -12.65
N LEU A 179 -53.58 23.76 -13.32
CA LEU A 179 -53.47 22.30 -13.26
C LEU A 179 -53.16 21.85 -11.83
N VAL A 180 -52.19 22.47 -11.18
CA VAL A 180 -51.85 22.22 -9.77
C VAL A 180 -53.05 22.55 -8.87
N GLY A 181 -53.77 23.64 -9.13
CA GLY A 181 -54.98 24.01 -8.40
C GLY A 181 -56.11 22.98 -8.48
N LEU A 182 -56.18 22.16 -9.54
CA LEU A 182 -57.17 21.08 -9.66
C LEU A 182 -56.97 19.95 -8.65
N LEU A 183 -55.80 19.85 -7.99
CA LEU A 183 -55.59 18.86 -6.92
C LEU A 183 -56.53 19.08 -5.73
N ALA A 184 -56.99 20.32 -5.52
CA ALA A 184 -57.96 20.69 -4.50
C ALA A 184 -59.43 20.46 -4.92
N HIS A 185 -59.67 19.97 -6.15
CA HIS A 185 -61.01 19.80 -6.69
C HIS A 185 -61.84 18.83 -5.84
N GLU A 186 -63.15 19.09 -5.68
CA GLU A 186 -64.03 18.27 -4.83
C GLU A 186 -64.30 16.87 -5.42
N ASN A 187 -64.34 16.76 -6.75
CA ASN A 187 -64.33 15.46 -7.44
C ASN A 187 -62.89 14.93 -7.48
N THR A 188 -62.65 13.79 -6.81
CA THR A 188 -61.35 13.15 -6.72
C THR A 188 -60.84 12.67 -8.07
N ASP A 189 -61.70 12.25 -9.01
CA ASP A 189 -61.26 11.77 -10.33
C ASP A 189 -60.53 12.87 -11.12
N ILE A 190 -61.01 14.12 -11.07
CA ILE A 190 -60.34 15.25 -11.73
C ILE A 190 -59.00 15.57 -11.06
N ALA A 191 -58.96 15.49 -9.73
CA ALA A 191 -57.74 15.71 -8.99
C ALA A 191 -56.70 14.61 -9.27
N ILE A 192 -57.13 13.36 -9.37
CA ILE A 192 -56.29 12.21 -9.71
C ILE A 192 -55.78 12.35 -11.14
N GLY A 193 -56.64 12.71 -12.10
CA GLY A 193 -56.23 12.97 -13.48
C GLY A 193 -55.20 14.10 -13.56
N ALA A 194 -55.33 15.17 -12.77
CA ALA A 194 -54.32 16.22 -12.72
C ALA A 194 -52.98 15.73 -12.13
N ILE A 195 -53.01 14.87 -11.10
CA ILE A 195 -51.80 14.27 -10.51
C ILE A 195 -51.14 13.30 -11.48
N GLU A 196 -51.92 12.48 -12.19
CA GLU A 196 -51.45 11.56 -13.23
C GLU A 196 -50.66 12.32 -14.30
N ILE A 197 -51.22 13.42 -14.81
CA ILE A 197 -50.51 14.27 -15.78
C ILE A 197 -49.25 14.89 -15.19
N ILE A 198 -49.28 15.35 -13.94
CA ILE A 198 -48.07 15.87 -13.29
C ILE A 198 -47.03 14.74 -13.14
N SER A 199 -47.44 13.50 -12.85
CA SER A 199 -46.52 12.37 -12.78
C SER A 199 -45.91 12.04 -14.14
N GLU A 200 -46.68 12.08 -15.23
CA GLU A 200 -46.17 11.86 -16.59
C GLU A 200 -45.21 12.96 -17.06
N LEU A 201 -45.47 14.21 -16.68
CA LEU A 201 -44.56 15.33 -16.95
C LEU A 201 -43.26 15.22 -16.14
N LEU A 202 -43.31 14.49 -15.02
CA LEU A 202 -42.17 14.27 -14.14
C LEU A 202 -41.57 12.85 -14.27
N ASP A 203 -41.89 12.14 -15.34
CA ASP A 203 -41.39 10.78 -15.54
C ASP A 203 -39.89 10.80 -15.93
N GLU A 204 -39.12 9.84 -15.44
CA GLU A 204 -37.68 9.72 -15.72
C GLU A 204 -37.37 9.42 -17.20
N ASP A 205 -38.32 8.81 -17.92
CA ASP A 205 -38.17 8.49 -19.35
C ASP A 205 -38.26 9.74 -20.24
N VAL A 206 -38.75 10.87 -19.70
CA VAL A 206 -38.85 12.13 -20.43
C VAL A 206 -37.47 12.73 -20.69
N GLN A 207 -37.13 12.91 -21.97
CA GLN A 207 -35.84 13.46 -22.43
C GLN A 207 -35.78 14.99 -22.30
N ALA A 208 -36.08 15.53 -21.12
CA ALA A 208 -35.98 16.96 -20.82
C ALA A 208 -34.53 17.39 -20.52
N GLU A 209 -34.11 18.53 -21.05
CA GLU A 209 -32.85 19.15 -20.61
C GLU A 209 -32.99 19.64 -19.16
N GLN A 210 -31.89 19.65 -18.38
CA GLN A 210 -31.91 20.05 -16.96
C GLN A 210 -32.56 21.43 -16.75
N ASP A 211 -32.32 22.38 -17.65
CA ASP A 211 -32.86 23.72 -17.53
C ASP A 211 -34.36 23.83 -17.88
N GLN A 212 -34.90 22.86 -18.62
CA GLN A 212 -36.34 22.71 -18.90
C GLN A 212 -37.03 22.07 -17.70
N TRP A 213 -36.41 21.04 -17.14
CA TRP A 213 -36.85 20.36 -15.93
C TRP A 213 -36.91 21.31 -14.73
N ASP A 214 -35.83 22.05 -14.47
CA ASP A 214 -35.75 22.98 -13.34
C ASP A 214 -36.81 24.10 -13.46
N ALA A 215 -37.13 24.54 -14.68
CA ALA A 215 -38.19 25.52 -14.90
C ALA A 215 -39.58 24.96 -14.57
N LEU A 216 -39.89 23.74 -15.02
CA LEU A 216 -41.14 23.05 -14.73
C LEU A 216 -41.29 22.82 -13.22
N VAL A 217 -40.29 22.21 -12.59
CA VAL A 217 -40.29 21.87 -11.16
C VAL A 217 -40.36 23.12 -10.31
N GLY A 218 -39.62 24.18 -10.65
CA GLY A 218 -39.70 25.48 -10.00
C GLY A 218 -41.13 26.02 -9.99
N ALA A 219 -41.80 26.03 -11.14
CA ALA A 219 -43.18 26.50 -11.26
C ALA A 219 -44.19 25.62 -10.50
N LEU A 220 -44.03 24.29 -10.51
CA LEU A 220 -44.86 23.36 -9.74
C LEU A 220 -44.75 23.62 -8.23
N LEU A 221 -43.53 23.82 -7.73
CA LEU A 221 -43.29 24.08 -6.32
C LEU A 221 -43.76 25.47 -5.88
N ASP A 222 -43.70 26.48 -6.76
CA ASP A 222 -44.25 27.82 -6.51
C ASP A 222 -45.78 27.85 -6.53
N ALA A 223 -46.42 26.87 -7.19
CA ALA A 223 -47.86 26.67 -7.20
C ALA A 223 -48.39 25.83 -6.01
N ASP A 224 -47.61 25.65 -4.94
CA ASP A 224 -47.96 24.90 -3.73
C ASP A 224 -48.28 23.40 -3.96
N LEU A 225 -47.69 22.77 -4.99
CA LEU A 225 -47.91 21.36 -5.34
C LEU A 225 -47.84 20.42 -4.12
N LEU A 226 -46.80 20.55 -3.28
CA LEU A 226 -46.56 19.66 -2.15
C LEU A 226 -47.69 19.72 -1.10
N GLU A 227 -48.22 20.91 -0.82
CA GLU A 227 -49.32 21.06 0.15
C GLU A 227 -50.62 20.44 -0.40
N LEU A 228 -50.87 20.62 -1.69
CA LEU A 228 -52.05 20.08 -2.36
C LEU A 228 -52.00 18.56 -2.52
N LEU A 229 -50.83 17.99 -2.84
CA LEU A 229 -50.62 16.54 -2.83
C LEU A 229 -50.91 15.95 -1.46
N MET A 230 -50.39 16.56 -0.39
CA MET A 230 -50.63 16.09 0.97
C MET A 230 -52.09 16.22 1.40
N SER A 231 -52.78 17.27 0.97
CA SER A 231 -54.22 17.43 1.16
C SER A 231 -54.99 16.30 0.46
N ASN A 232 -54.57 15.93 -0.75
CA ASN A 232 -55.20 14.87 -1.53
C ASN A 232 -54.96 13.48 -0.90
N LEU A 233 -53.71 13.15 -0.56
CA LEU A 233 -53.33 11.92 0.15
C LEU A 233 -54.07 11.71 1.48
N ALA A 234 -54.53 12.77 2.14
CA ALA A 234 -55.29 12.68 3.39
C ALA A 234 -56.76 12.30 3.20
N ARG A 235 -57.33 12.46 1.99
CA ARG A 235 -58.75 12.21 1.69
C ARG A 235 -59.01 11.00 0.79
N LEU A 236 -58.01 10.49 0.07
CA LEU A 236 -58.14 9.33 -0.82
C LEU A 236 -58.38 8.04 -0.01
N ASP A 237 -59.28 7.18 -0.49
CA ASP A 237 -59.57 5.87 0.09
C ASP A 237 -59.10 4.73 -0.84
N GLU A 238 -57.99 4.07 -0.50
CA GLU A 238 -57.41 2.98 -1.30
C GLU A 238 -58.31 1.73 -1.43
N ALA A 239 -59.47 1.67 -0.74
CA ALA A 239 -60.50 0.69 -1.02
C ALA A 239 -61.19 0.93 -2.38
N ASN A 240 -61.15 2.16 -2.89
CA ASN A 240 -61.55 2.51 -4.25
C ASN A 240 -60.36 2.37 -5.21
N GLU A 241 -60.59 1.76 -6.37
CA GLU A 241 -59.58 1.57 -7.40
C GLU A 241 -59.03 2.89 -7.95
N SER A 242 -59.90 3.88 -8.21
CA SER A 242 -59.51 5.20 -8.74
C SER A 242 -58.58 5.91 -7.73
N ASP A 243 -59.05 6.06 -6.49
CA ASP A 243 -58.28 6.65 -5.39
C ASP A 243 -56.97 5.92 -5.12
N ARG A 244 -56.94 4.58 -5.25
CA ARG A 244 -55.71 3.79 -5.11
C ARG A 244 -54.68 4.17 -6.18
N SER A 245 -55.11 4.40 -7.43
CA SER A 245 -54.26 4.96 -8.49
C SER A 245 -53.81 6.37 -8.15
N GLY A 246 -54.71 7.20 -7.60
CA GLY A 246 -54.37 8.55 -7.12
C GLY A 246 -53.24 8.58 -6.09
N VAL A 247 -53.24 7.63 -5.15
CA VAL A 247 -52.14 7.47 -4.18
C VAL A 247 -50.85 7.07 -4.90
N TYR A 248 -50.92 6.16 -5.87
CA TYR A 248 -49.77 5.75 -6.68
C TYR A 248 -49.13 6.94 -7.42
N HIS A 249 -49.91 7.70 -8.19
CA HIS A 249 -49.40 8.86 -8.92
C HIS A 249 -48.86 9.94 -7.97
N SER A 250 -49.48 10.12 -6.80
CA SER A 250 -48.97 11.05 -5.78
C SER A 250 -47.60 10.61 -5.26
N LEU A 251 -47.37 9.31 -5.06
CA LEU A 251 -46.07 8.77 -4.67
C LEU A 251 -45.04 8.95 -5.79
N ALA A 252 -45.41 8.71 -7.04
CA ALA A 252 -44.54 8.92 -8.20
C ALA A 252 -44.07 10.38 -8.31
N VAL A 253 -44.98 11.34 -8.14
CA VAL A 253 -44.60 12.76 -8.11
C VAL A 253 -43.61 13.05 -6.98
N LEU A 254 -43.80 12.45 -5.79
CA LEU A 254 -42.88 12.65 -4.67
C LEU A 254 -41.50 12.02 -4.93
N GLU A 255 -41.45 10.87 -5.58
CA GLU A 255 -40.22 10.19 -5.98
C GLU A 255 -39.42 11.00 -6.99
N SER A 256 -40.03 11.38 -8.13
CA SER A 256 -39.37 12.16 -9.18
C SER A 256 -38.80 13.49 -8.67
N LEU A 257 -39.45 14.08 -7.66
CA LEU A 257 -38.98 15.32 -7.04
C LEU A 257 -37.90 15.11 -5.97
N ALA A 258 -37.73 13.90 -5.45
CA ALA A 258 -36.82 13.59 -4.35
C ALA A 258 -35.35 13.45 -4.78
N ASP A 259 -35.05 13.36 -6.08
CA ASP A 259 -33.67 13.23 -6.58
C ASP A 259 -32.80 14.46 -6.28
N GLN A 260 -33.40 15.65 -6.25
CA GLN A 260 -32.69 16.87 -5.89
C GLN A 260 -32.69 17.09 -4.37
N GLN A 261 -31.50 17.14 -3.75
CA GLN A 261 -31.35 17.27 -2.29
C GLN A 261 -32.18 18.42 -1.69
N THR A 262 -32.19 19.59 -2.32
CA THR A 262 -32.94 20.78 -1.84
C THR A 262 -34.45 20.56 -1.83
N ILE A 263 -34.96 19.79 -2.79
CA ILE A 263 -36.38 19.46 -2.92
C ILE A 263 -36.74 18.32 -1.96
N ALA A 264 -35.90 17.30 -1.83
CA ALA A 264 -36.05 16.24 -0.83
C ALA A 264 -36.18 16.81 0.59
N GLU A 265 -35.42 17.85 0.92
CA GLU A 265 -35.52 18.57 2.20
C GLU A 265 -36.85 19.32 2.37
N ARG A 266 -37.39 19.89 1.28
CA ARG A 266 -38.71 20.52 1.26
C ARG A 266 -39.82 19.49 1.41
N ILE A 267 -39.72 18.33 0.76
CA ILE A 267 -40.69 17.22 0.85
C ILE A 267 -40.65 16.57 2.22
N GLY A 268 -39.46 16.28 2.75
CA GLY A 268 -39.22 15.54 3.99
C GLY A 268 -39.60 16.27 5.28
N GLN A 269 -40.69 17.05 5.28
CA GLN A 269 -41.31 17.61 6.48
C GLN A 269 -41.98 16.51 7.31
N GLU A 270 -42.15 16.80 8.60
CA GLU A 270 -42.73 15.88 9.59
C GLU A 270 -44.07 15.27 9.12
N LYS A 271 -44.96 16.07 8.51
CA LYS A 271 -46.27 15.60 8.03
C LYS A 271 -46.17 14.53 6.94
N VAL A 272 -45.26 14.72 5.97
CA VAL A 272 -45.07 13.79 4.85
C VAL A 272 -44.46 12.49 5.36
N LEU A 273 -43.39 12.61 6.15
CA LEU A 273 -42.73 11.47 6.78
C LEU A 273 -43.70 10.67 7.67
N MET A 274 -44.53 11.34 8.47
CA MET A 274 -45.57 10.70 9.28
C MET A 274 -46.61 9.98 8.43
N TRP A 275 -47.03 10.56 7.30
CA TRP A 275 -47.96 9.92 6.39
C TRP A 275 -47.35 8.63 5.80
N LEU A 276 -46.11 8.71 5.28
CA LEU A 276 -45.38 7.55 4.74
C LEU A 276 -45.19 6.47 5.81
N CYS A 277 -44.73 6.82 7.02
CA CYS A 277 -44.60 5.90 8.14
C CYS A 277 -45.94 5.25 8.55
N ASN A 278 -47.04 6.02 8.52
CA ASN A 278 -48.37 5.50 8.79
C ASN A 278 -48.88 4.57 7.68
N ARG A 279 -48.47 4.80 6.44
CA ARG A 279 -48.82 3.96 5.28
C ARG A 279 -48.08 2.63 5.29
N ILE A 280 -46.76 2.65 5.51
CA ILE A 280 -45.92 1.43 5.54
C ILE A 280 -46.24 0.52 6.72
N LYS A 281 -46.83 1.02 7.80
CA LYS A 281 -47.19 0.21 8.97
C LYS A 281 -48.57 -0.43 8.89
N GLN A 282 -49.38 -0.10 7.86
CA GLN A 282 -50.71 -0.69 7.71
C GLN A 282 -50.62 -2.21 7.50
N PRO A 283 -51.42 -3.02 8.20
CA PRO A 283 -51.39 -4.47 8.04
C PRO A 283 -52.11 -4.89 6.75
N GLU A 284 -51.36 -5.46 5.80
CA GLU A 284 -51.88 -5.94 4.51
C GLU A 284 -51.36 -7.36 4.23
N LYS A 285 -52.24 -8.25 3.76
CA LYS A 285 -51.90 -9.63 3.36
C LYS A 285 -52.78 -10.06 2.17
N PRO A 286 -52.25 -10.19 0.94
CA PRO A 286 -50.86 -9.92 0.54
C PRO A 286 -50.50 -8.43 0.69
N LEU A 287 -49.21 -8.12 0.71
CA LEU A 287 -48.73 -6.74 0.69
C LEU A 287 -49.11 -6.10 -0.65
N GLY A 288 -49.68 -4.89 -0.64
CA GLY A 288 -50.10 -4.18 -1.85
C GLY A 288 -49.00 -3.26 -2.42
N GLN A 289 -49.16 -2.90 -3.70
CA GLN A 289 -48.21 -2.07 -4.45
C GLN A 289 -47.94 -0.72 -3.78
N ASN A 290 -48.98 0.06 -3.47
CA ASN A 290 -48.82 1.37 -2.80
C ASN A 290 -48.09 1.28 -1.45
N LYS A 291 -48.18 0.15 -0.76
CA LYS A 291 -47.46 -0.05 0.51
C LYS A 291 -45.96 -0.27 0.28
N GLN A 292 -45.60 -1.08 -0.71
CA GLN A 292 -44.21 -1.26 -1.13
C GLN A 292 -43.65 0.08 -1.64
N TYR A 293 -44.41 0.77 -2.50
CA TYR A 293 -43.97 2.02 -3.10
C TYR A 293 -43.83 3.15 -2.08
N ALA A 294 -44.72 3.25 -1.09
CA ALA A 294 -44.53 4.20 0.01
C ALA A 294 -43.25 3.95 0.83
N ALA A 295 -42.77 2.70 0.90
CA ALA A 295 -41.48 2.40 1.53
C ALA A 295 -40.31 2.82 0.65
N GLU A 296 -40.44 2.70 -0.67
CA GLU A 296 -39.47 3.15 -1.68
C GLU A 296 -39.31 4.67 -1.67
N VAL A 297 -40.41 5.42 -1.81
CA VAL A 297 -40.39 6.90 -1.72
C VAL A 297 -39.76 7.38 -0.40
N LEU A 298 -40.07 6.70 0.71
CA LEU A 298 -39.44 7.01 1.99
C LEU A 298 -37.93 6.74 1.97
N GLN A 299 -37.51 5.62 1.38
CA GLN A 299 -36.10 5.26 1.24
C GLN A 299 -35.35 6.27 0.34
N VAL A 300 -35.91 6.65 -0.80
CA VAL A 300 -35.34 7.66 -1.72
C VAL A 300 -35.15 8.99 -1.00
N LEU A 301 -36.18 9.49 -0.31
CA LEU A 301 -36.09 10.74 0.49
C LEU A 301 -34.97 10.68 1.54
N LEU A 302 -34.76 9.51 2.16
CA LEU A 302 -33.70 9.32 3.13
C LEU A 302 -32.33 9.22 2.45
N GLN A 303 -32.23 8.62 1.26
CA GLN A 303 -30.98 8.55 0.52
C GLN A 303 -30.51 9.94 0.06
N SER A 304 -31.43 10.79 -0.41
CA SER A 304 -31.10 12.08 -1.01
C SER A 304 -30.66 13.17 -0.03
N SER A 305 -31.09 13.13 1.25
CA SER A 305 -30.73 14.18 2.22
C SER A 305 -30.56 13.68 3.67
N PRO A 306 -29.63 14.25 4.44
CA PRO A 306 -29.49 13.98 5.88
C PRO A 306 -30.62 14.58 6.74
N LEU A 307 -31.31 15.64 6.28
CA LEU A 307 -32.33 16.30 7.11
C LEU A 307 -33.55 15.39 7.39
N PRO A 308 -34.16 14.70 6.40
CA PRO A 308 -35.20 13.71 6.65
C PRO A 308 -34.76 12.57 7.58
N ARG A 309 -33.49 12.12 7.51
CA ARG A 309 -32.93 11.09 8.39
C ARG A 309 -32.96 11.52 9.86
N LYS A 310 -32.50 12.74 10.13
CA LYS A 310 -32.50 13.33 11.48
C LYS A 310 -33.91 13.49 12.03
N ARG A 311 -34.85 13.97 11.21
CA ARG A 311 -36.27 14.08 11.57
C ARG A 311 -36.88 12.72 11.92
N LEU A 312 -36.60 11.67 11.14
CA LEU A 312 -37.07 10.33 11.47
C LEU A 312 -36.51 9.80 12.80
N ALA A 313 -35.22 10.05 13.06
CA ALA A 313 -34.58 9.61 14.30
C ALA A 313 -35.10 10.34 15.54
N ILE A 314 -35.35 11.65 15.44
CA ILE A 314 -35.62 12.53 16.59
C ILE A 314 -37.13 12.76 16.79
N ASP A 315 -37.86 13.05 15.71
CA ASP A 315 -39.23 13.58 15.79
C ASP A 315 -40.31 12.49 15.65
N ILE A 316 -40.03 11.40 14.92
CA ILE A 316 -41.05 10.42 14.46
C ILE A 316 -40.85 9.00 15.07
N GLU A 317 -39.81 8.78 15.87
CA GLU A 317 -39.45 7.44 16.39
C GLU A 317 -39.31 6.37 15.28
N GLY A 318 -38.85 6.78 14.09
CA GLY A 318 -38.83 5.92 12.88
C GLY A 318 -37.99 4.65 13.05
N VAL A 319 -36.93 4.71 13.85
CA VAL A 319 -36.05 3.56 14.10
C VAL A 319 -36.79 2.40 14.77
N ASP A 320 -37.59 2.66 15.80
CA ASP A 320 -38.38 1.63 16.49
C ASP A 320 -39.43 1.03 15.55
N LEU A 321 -40.09 1.88 14.74
CA LEU A 321 -41.03 1.43 13.72
C LEU A 321 -40.37 0.47 12.73
N PHE A 322 -39.24 0.85 12.12
CA PHE A 322 -38.55 0.02 11.14
C PHE A 322 -38.10 -1.31 11.75
N LEU A 323 -37.56 -1.30 12.96
CA LEU A 323 -37.16 -2.52 13.66
C LEU A 323 -38.34 -3.45 13.93
N GLN A 324 -39.51 -2.92 14.32
CA GLN A 324 -40.71 -3.72 14.52
C GLN A 324 -41.22 -4.36 13.23
N LEU A 325 -41.17 -3.63 12.11
CA LEU A 325 -41.54 -4.15 10.78
C LEU A 325 -40.55 -5.25 10.36
N LEU A 326 -39.25 -5.01 10.50
CA LEU A 326 -38.19 -5.97 10.14
C LEU A 326 -38.17 -7.20 11.06
N ALA A 327 -38.67 -7.11 12.28
CA ALA A 327 -38.75 -8.24 13.21
C ALA A 327 -39.58 -9.42 12.67
N ALA A 328 -40.49 -9.18 11.71
CA ALA A 328 -41.22 -10.23 11.01
C ALA A 328 -40.30 -11.16 10.18
N TYR A 329 -39.13 -10.67 9.75
CA TYR A 329 -38.18 -11.38 8.90
C TYR A 329 -37.00 -12.01 9.65
N ARG A 330 -36.97 -11.91 10.99
CA ARG A 330 -35.88 -12.46 11.83
C ARG A 330 -35.61 -13.97 11.65
N LYS A 331 -36.62 -14.73 11.20
CA LYS A 331 -36.57 -16.19 10.97
C LYS A 331 -37.35 -16.63 9.72
N ARG A 332 -37.97 -15.69 9.01
CA ARG A 332 -38.86 -15.96 7.87
C ARG A 332 -38.38 -15.10 6.72
N ASP A 333 -38.05 -15.73 5.60
CA ASP A 333 -37.70 -15.00 4.40
C ASP A 333 -38.99 -14.64 3.63
N PRO A 334 -39.06 -13.45 3.00
CA PRO A 334 -40.15 -13.10 2.09
C PRO A 334 -40.18 -14.05 0.87
N LEU A 335 -41.29 -14.06 0.13
CA LEU A 335 -41.33 -14.77 -1.14
C LEU A 335 -40.40 -14.05 -2.13
N LYS A 336 -39.60 -14.82 -2.87
CA LYS A 336 -38.69 -14.27 -3.88
C LYS A 336 -39.45 -13.53 -4.98
N GLU A 337 -38.88 -12.44 -5.48
CA GLU A 337 -39.42 -11.60 -6.57
C GLU A 337 -40.86 -11.16 -6.26
N SER A 338 -41.11 -10.80 -5.01
CA SER A 338 -42.41 -10.31 -4.56
C SER A 338 -42.32 -8.89 -4.01
N GLN A 339 -43.44 -8.16 -4.05
CA GLN A 339 -43.57 -6.84 -3.41
C GLN A 339 -43.19 -6.87 -1.92
N GLU A 340 -43.33 -8.02 -1.23
CA GLU A 340 -42.92 -8.18 0.16
C GLU A 340 -41.39 -8.20 0.32
N GLU A 341 -40.66 -8.71 -0.67
CA GLU A 341 -39.19 -8.72 -0.69
C GLU A 341 -38.65 -7.31 -0.89
N GLU A 342 -39.13 -6.59 -1.92
CA GLU A 342 -38.77 -5.19 -2.21
C GLU A 342 -39.15 -4.27 -1.04
N TYR A 343 -40.35 -4.42 -0.49
CA TYR A 343 -40.75 -3.67 0.71
C TYR A 343 -39.77 -3.91 1.86
N ALA A 344 -39.38 -5.16 2.11
CA ALA A 344 -38.43 -5.45 3.18
C ALA A 344 -37.03 -4.88 2.89
N GLU A 345 -36.59 -4.87 1.63
CA GLU A 345 -35.37 -4.18 1.17
C GLU A 345 -35.40 -2.71 1.52
N ASN A 346 -36.45 -2.02 1.08
CA ASN A 346 -36.61 -0.58 1.24
C ASN A 346 -36.63 -0.18 2.72
N ILE A 347 -37.23 -1.00 3.60
CA ILE A 347 -37.19 -0.77 5.05
C ILE A 347 -35.78 -1.00 5.62
N PHE A 348 -35.02 -1.99 5.15
CA PHE A 348 -33.62 -2.18 5.55
C PHE A 348 -32.75 -1.00 5.09
N ASP A 349 -32.91 -0.54 3.86
CA ASP A 349 -32.20 0.60 3.30
C ASP A 349 -32.53 1.90 4.04
N ALA A 350 -33.83 2.18 4.26
CA ALA A 350 -34.29 3.32 5.04
C ALA A 350 -33.71 3.32 6.46
N LEU A 351 -33.73 2.17 7.15
CA LEU A 351 -33.13 2.05 8.47
C LEU A 351 -31.59 2.22 8.42
N THR A 352 -30.93 1.76 7.37
CA THR A 352 -29.48 1.94 7.17
C THR A 352 -29.15 3.42 7.04
N CYS A 353 -29.88 4.17 6.19
CA CYS A 353 -29.70 5.61 6.07
C CYS A 353 -29.91 6.35 7.40
N VAL A 354 -30.97 6.02 8.15
CA VAL A 354 -31.21 6.65 9.46
C VAL A 354 -30.10 6.28 10.46
N ALA A 355 -29.62 5.04 10.43
CA ALA A 355 -28.54 4.57 11.29
C ALA A 355 -27.14 5.10 10.91
N ASP A 356 -26.99 5.85 9.82
CA ASP A 356 -25.75 6.58 9.54
C ASP A 356 -25.62 7.85 10.42
N GLU A 357 -26.75 8.44 10.81
CA GLU A 357 -26.81 9.62 11.68
C GLU A 357 -26.51 9.30 13.15
N ALA A 358 -25.84 10.20 13.86
CA ALA A 358 -25.45 9.99 15.26
C ALA A 358 -26.65 9.71 16.20
N ASP A 359 -27.75 10.44 16.02
CA ASP A 359 -28.98 10.22 16.81
C ASP A 359 -29.69 8.93 16.41
N GLY A 360 -29.65 8.57 15.12
CA GLY A 360 -30.16 7.29 14.63
C GLY A 360 -29.42 6.10 15.22
N LYS A 361 -28.09 6.16 15.32
CA LYS A 361 -27.25 5.15 15.99
C LYS A 361 -27.66 4.92 17.44
N ARG A 362 -27.86 6.01 18.21
CA ARG A 362 -28.32 5.92 19.61
C ARG A 362 -29.70 5.29 19.71
N LYS A 363 -30.63 5.72 18.87
CA LYS A 363 -31.99 5.15 18.82
C LYS A 363 -31.99 3.68 18.43
N PHE A 364 -31.10 3.28 17.52
CA PHE A 364 -30.92 1.89 17.12
C PHE A 364 -30.42 1.00 18.26
N ILE A 365 -29.51 1.54 19.11
CA ILE A 365 -29.08 0.87 20.35
C ILE A 365 -30.24 0.77 21.36
N GLU A 366 -30.94 1.89 21.61
CA GLU A 366 -32.05 1.98 22.56
C GLU A 366 -33.18 1.00 22.23
N ALA A 367 -33.46 0.80 20.93
CA ALA A 367 -34.51 -0.08 20.42
C ALA A 367 -34.07 -1.54 20.22
N GLU A 368 -32.93 -1.96 20.79
CA GLU A 368 -32.40 -3.34 20.68
C GLU A 368 -32.16 -3.80 19.23
N GLY A 369 -31.84 -2.86 18.33
CA GLY A 369 -31.63 -3.14 16.91
C GLY A 369 -30.42 -4.05 16.65
N ILE A 370 -29.37 -3.91 17.45
CA ILE A 370 -28.18 -4.77 17.38
C ILE A 370 -28.57 -6.22 17.69
N GLU A 371 -29.32 -6.46 18.75
CA GLU A 371 -29.81 -7.78 19.13
C GLU A 371 -30.65 -8.43 18.02
N LEU A 372 -31.55 -7.65 17.39
CA LEU A 372 -32.35 -8.13 16.26
C LEU A 372 -31.45 -8.53 15.07
N CYS A 373 -30.48 -7.70 14.70
CA CYS A 373 -29.52 -8.02 13.65
C CYS A 373 -28.74 -9.29 13.97
N LEU A 374 -28.26 -9.47 15.21
CA LEU A 374 -27.53 -10.67 15.62
C LEU A 374 -28.40 -11.95 15.54
N ILE A 375 -29.71 -11.85 15.72
CA ILE A 375 -30.65 -12.95 15.48
C ILE A 375 -30.75 -13.25 13.97
N MET A 376 -30.93 -12.22 13.14
CA MET A 376 -31.01 -12.35 11.68
C MET A 376 -29.75 -12.98 11.08
N LEU A 377 -28.57 -12.59 11.55
CA LEU A 377 -27.29 -13.17 11.14
C LEU A 377 -27.20 -14.68 11.39
N LYS A 378 -27.87 -15.18 12.43
CA LYS A 378 -27.89 -16.62 12.78
C LYS A 378 -28.95 -17.40 12.03
N GLU A 379 -30.16 -16.85 11.94
CA GLU A 379 -31.37 -17.64 11.71
C GLU A 379 -32.00 -17.44 10.32
N SER A 380 -31.80 -16.30 9.65
CA SER A 380 -32.44 -15.99 8.34
C SER A 380 -31.46 -16.14 7.17
N THR A 381 -31.99 -16.36 5.95
CA THR A 381 -31.18 -16.29 4.73
C THR A 381 -31.28 -14.93 4.05
N PHE A 382 -32.49 -14.39 3.91
CA PHE A 382 -32.75 -13.08 3.29
C PHE A 382 -32.16 -11.93 4.13
N SER A 383 -32.54 -11.84 5.40
CA SER A 383 -32.14 -10.74 6.28
C SER A 383 -30.68 -10.78 6.71
N LYS A 384 -29.95 -11.90 6.47
CA LYS A 384 -28.58 -12.06 6.96
C LYS A 384 -27.63 -11.00 6.40
N ILE A 385 -27.60 -10.82 5.08
CA ILE A 385 -26.65 -9.88 4.45
C ILE A 385 -27.05 -8.43 4.75
N ARG A 386 -28.36 -8.13 4.70
CA ARG A 386 -28.91 -6.80 5.00
C ARG A 386 -28.64 -6.36 6.45
N ALA A 387 -28.83 -7.27 7.40
CA ALA A 387 -28.52 -7.02 8.80
C ALA A 387 -27.00 -6.83 9.04
N LEU A 388 -26.15 -7.50 8.25
CA LEU A 388 -24.71 -7.30 8.31
C LEU A 388 -24.32 -5.91 7.79
N ARG A 389 -24.85 -5.50 6.63
CA ARG A 389 -24.67 -4.16 6.06
C ARG A 389 -25.14 -3.08 7.03
N LEU A 390 -26.33 -3.24 7.62
CA LEU A 390 -26.86 -2.30 8.62
C LEU A 390 -25.93 -2.18 9.85
N LEU A 391 -25.37 -3.29 10.34
CA LEU A 391 -24.41 -3.25 11.46
C LEU A 391 -23.09 -2.57 11.08
N ASP A 392 -22.62 -2.76 9.86
CA ASP A 392 -21.41 -2.11 9.34
C ASP A 392 -21.59 -0.60 9.28
N HIS A 393 -22.68 -0.12 8.67
CA HIS A 393 -23.05 1.30 8.63
C HIS A 393 -23.24 1.91 10.03
N ALA A 394 -23.95 1.21 10.92
CA ALA A 394 -24.14 1.67 12.29
C ALA A 394 -22.81 1.79 13.07
N ALA A 395 -21.83 0.92 12.78
CA ALA A 395 -20.50 0.94 13.37
C ALA A 395 -19.54 1.91 12.64
N ALA A 396 -19.89 2.39 11.45
CA ALA A 396 -19.08 3.31 10.66
C ALA A 396 -19.13 4.75 11.19
N GLY A 397 -18.19 5.57 10.72
CA GLY A 397 -18.06 6.99 11.12
C GLY A 397 -17.18 7.22 12.35
N GLN A 398 -17.31 8.42 12.93
CA GLN A 398 -16.47 8.94 14.02
C GLN A 398 -17.28 9.34 15.26
N GLY A 399 -16.60 9.53 16.38
CA GLY A 399 -17.19 10.04 17.63
C GLY A 399 -17.84 8.98 18.52
N ALA A 400 -18.61 9.46 19.51
CA ALA A 400 -19.13 8.61 20.59
C ALA A 400 -20.22 7.62 20.13
N ALA A 401 -21.11 8.02 19.22
CA ALA A 401 -22.25 7.17 18.84
C ALA A 401 -21.82 5.85 18.14
N PRO A 402 -20.91 5.85 17.14
CA PRO A 402 -20.37 4.61 16.59
C PRO A 402 -19.59 3.76 17.62
N ALA A 403 -18.90 4.40 18.58
CA ALA A 403 -18.21 3.69 19.66
C ALA A 403 -19.20 2.97 20.60
N GLU A 404 -20.32 3.61 20.95
CA GLU A 404 -21.42 3.00 21.72
C GLU A 404 -22.02 1.79 20.97
N VAL A 405 -22.19 1.88 19.63
CA VAL A 405 -22.63 0.75 18.79
C VAL A 405 -21.63 -0.40 18.89
N CYS A 406 -20.33 -0.12 18.75
CA CYS A 406 -19.26 -1.11 18.88
C CYS A 406 -19.25 -1.80 20.25
N GLU A 407 -19.38 -1.03 21.34
CA GLU A 407 -19.44 -1.56 22.71
C GLU A 407 -20.65 -2.48 22.88
N LYS A 408 -21.84 -2.00 22.47
CA LYS A 408 -23.08 -2.75 22.56
C LYS A 408 -23.05 -4.03 21.71
N LEU A 409 -22.45 -3.99 20.52
CA LEU A 409 -22.25 -5.15 19.65
C LEU A 409 -21.40 -6.23 20.32
N VAL A 410 -20.35 -5.84 21.05
CA VAL A 410 -19.52 -6.78 21.81
C VAL A 410 -20.31 -7.35 23.00
N ASP A 411 -21.02 -6.50 23.74
CA ASP A 411 -21.80 -6.90 24.92
C ASP A 411 -22.97 -7.83 24.58
N ALA A 412 -23.64 -7.62 23.44
CA ALA A 412 -24.67 -8.50 22.91
C ALA A 412 -24.12 -9.86 22.38
N GLY A 413 -22.81 -10.08 22.46
CA GLY A 413 -22.15 -11.32 22.04
C GLY A 413 -21.92 -11.42 20.53
N GLY A 414 -21.87 -10.29 19.82
CA GLY A 414 -21.69 -10.20 18.38
C GLY A 414 -20.38 -10.83 17.89
N LEU A 415 -19.30 -10.72 18.65
CA LEU A 415 -17.98 -11.23 18.28
C LEU A 415 -18.01 -12.72 17.88
N LYS A 416 -18.71 -13.57 18.62
CA LYS A 416 -18.80 -15.01 18.30
C LYS A 416 -19.43 -15.25 16.92
N ILE A 417 -20.42 -14.44 16.56
CA ILE A 417 -21.20 -14.58 15.33
C ILE A 417 -20.37 -14.08 14.15
N LEU A 418 -19.85 -12.86 14.27
CA LEU A 418 -19.05 -12.20 13.23
C LEU A 418 -17.79 -13.00 12.89
N PHE A 419 -17.01 -13.41 13.89
CA PHE A 419 -15.82 -14.23 13.64
C PHE A 419 -16.18 -15.63 13.10
N SER A 420 -17.31 -16.21 13.52
CA SER A 420 -17.76 -17.48 12.94
C SER A 420 -18.19 -17.34 11.48
N MET A 421 -18.76 -16.20 11.09
CA MET A 421 -19.06 -15.89 9.69
C MET A 421 -17.77 -15.64 8.91
N PHE A 422 -16.88 -14.82 9.45
CA PHE A 422 -15.57 -14.52 8.86
C PHE A 422 -14.75 -15.78 8.58
N MET A 423 -14.79 -16.80 9.43
CA MET A 423 -14.03 -18.04 9.18
C MET A 423 -14.62 -18.93 8.09
N LYS A 424 -15.89 -18.75 7.69
CA LYS A 424 -16.51 -19.52 6.60
C LYS A 424 -16.02 -19.01 5.24
N LYS A 425 -16.29 -19.77 4.19
CA LYS A 425 -16.19 -19.30 2.81
C LYS A 425 -17.44 -18.47 2.52
N VAL A 426 -17.23 -17.19 2.24
CA VAL A 426 -18.26 -16.20 1.96
C VAL A 426 -17.82 -15.39 0.74
N ASP A 427 -18.76 -14.69 0.12
CA ASP A 427 -18.55 -13.78 -1.00
C ASP A 427 -17.79 -12.50 -0.58
N ASN A 428 -17.31 -11.74 -1.56
CA ASN A 428 -16.49 -10.54 -1.33
C ASN A 428 -17.25 -9.45 -0.58
N THR A 429 -18.54 -9.24 -0.88
CA THR A 429 -19.39 -8.23 -0.23
C THR A 429 -19.57 -8.55 1.25
N THR A 430 -19.80 -9.81 1.59
CA THR A 430 -19.84 -10.25 3.00
C THR A 430 -18.49 -10.05 3.70
N ILE A 431 -17.36 -10.29 3.02
CA ILE A 431 -16.02 -10.03 3.59
C ILE A 431 -15.82 -8.54 3.84
N GLU A 432 -16.22 -7.69 2.90
CA GLU A 432 -16.11 -6.24 3.01
C GLU A 432 -16.77 -5.71 4.27
N HIS A 433 -18.05 -6.04 4.50
CA HIS A 433 -18.76 -5.61 5.70
C HIS A 433 -18.15 -6.16 7.00
N LEU A 434 -17.63 -7.38 6.97
CA LEU A 434 -16.94 -7.94 8.16
C LEU A 434 -15.64 -7.19 8.46
N LEU A 435 -14.89 -6.82 7.43
CA LEU A 435 -13.66 -6.03 7.56
C LEU A 435 -13.95 -4.62 8.06
N GLY A 436 -15.01 -3.98 7.54
CA GLY A 436 -15.52 -2.68 8.00
C GLY A 436 -15.82 -2.70 9.50
N ILE A 437 -16.61 -3.67 9.96
CA ILE A 437 -16.92 -3.87 11.38
C ILE A 437 -15.64 -4.14 12.21
N PHE A 438 -14.72 -4.97 11.74
CA PHE A 438 -13.47 -5.25 12.47
C PHE A 438 -12.58 -4.01 12.59
N SER A 439 -12.47 -3.23 11.51
CA SER A 439 -11.76 -1.96 11.50
C SER A 439 -12.40 -0.97 12.47
N ALA A 440 -13.74 -0.85 12.47
CA ALA A 440 -14.48 -0.02 13.40
C ALA A 440 -14.26 -0.42 14.87
N LEU A 441 -14.36 -1.71 15.19
CA LEU A 441 -14.08 -2.23 16.54
C LEU A 441 -12.64 -1.92 16.99
N LEU A 442 -11.66 -2.01 16.08
CA LEU A 442 -10.26 -1.70 16.36
C LEU A 442 -9.94 -0.20 16.34
N ARG A 443 -10.79 0.64 15.76
CA ARG A 443 -10.58 2.09 15.76
C ARG A 443 -11.30 2.78 16.93
N LEU A 444 -12.51 2.35 17.24
CA LEU A 444 -13.44 3.08 18.12
C LEU A 444 -13.47 2.57 19.57
N LEU A 445 -13.18 1.28 19.80
CA LEU A 445 -13.19 0.75 21.17
C LEU A 445 -11.98 1.28 21.96
N PRO A 446 -12.17 1.89 23.15
CA PRO A 446 -11.08 2.39 23.97
C PRO A 446 -10.07 1.30 24.34
N GLY A 447 -8.77 1.60 24.31
CA GLY A 447 -7.68 0.64 24.51
C GLY A 447 -7.81 -0.23 25.76
N GLU A 448 -8.13 0.38 26.90
CA GLU A 448 -8.26 -0.29 28.20
C GLU A 448 -9.66 -0.92 28.44
N SER A 449 -10.58 -0.83 27.48
CA SER A 449 -11.94 -1.34 27.65
C SER A 449 -11.98 -2.87 27.60
N ALA A 450 -12.88 -3.46 28.41
CA ALA A 450 -13.13 -4.90 28.35
C ALA A 450 -13.65 -5.36 26.98
N ALA A 451 -14.34 -4.48 26.24
CA ALA A 451 -14.76 -4.74 24.87
C ALA A 451 -13.55 -4.89 23.94
N ARG A 452 -12.60 -3.94 23.97
CA ARG A 452 -11.35 -3.99 23.19
C ARG A 452 -10.53 -5.23 23.48
N ILE A 453 -10.34 -5.57 24.75
CA ILE A 453 -9.59 -6.77 25.17
C ILE A 453 -10.25 -8.04 24.63
N ARG A 454 -11.59 -8.15 24.69
CA ARG A 454 -12.33 -9.30 24.13
C ARG A 454 -12.20 -9.40 22.61
N THR A 455 -12.21 -8.27 21.91
CA THR A 455 -12.00 -8.21 20.46
C THR A 455 -10.58 -8.67 20.09
N LEU A 456 -9.54 -8.15 20.76
CA LEU A 456 -8.16 -8.58 20.53
C LEU A 456 -7.96 -10.07 20.83
N ALA A 457 -8.50 -10.56 21.95
CA ALA A 457 -8.44 -11.98 22.30
C ALA A 457 -9.02 -12.88 21.19
N LYS A 458 -10.08 -12.44 20.51
CA LYS A 458 -10.67 -13.18 19.38
C LYS A 458 -9.73 -13.32 18.18
N PHE A 459 -8.90 -12.32 17.89
CA PHE A 459 -7.88 -12.41 16.85
C PHE A 459 -6.74 -13.37 17.23
N LEU A 460 -6.38 -13.41 18.52
CA LEU A 460 -5.29 -14.22 19.07
C LEU A 460 -5.69 -15.68 19.38
N GLU A 461 -6.99 -15.99 19.40
CA GLU A 461 -7.51 -17.34 19.67
C GLU A 461 -7.05 -18.37 18.63
N LYS A 462 -6.73 -19.59 19.10
CA LYS A 462 -6.33 -20.75 18.29
C LYS A 462 -5.15 -20.45 17.38
N ASP A 463 -4.02 -20.08 17.98
CA ASP A 463 -2.76 -19.87 17.26
C ASP A 463 -2.90 -18.83 16.14
N ASN A 464 -3.60 -17.73 16.44
CA ASN A 464 -3.80 -16.61 15.52
C ASN A 464 -4.47 -16.99 14.17
N GLU A 465 -5.35 -18.01 14.12
CA GLU A 465 -5.97 -18.51 12.87
C GLU A 465 -6.67 -17.40 12.04
N LYS A 466 -7.17 -16.35 12.72
CA LYS A 466 -7.89 -15.23 12.10
C LYS A 466 -6.92 -14.27 11.44
N ILE A 467 -5.77 -14.04 12.08
CA ILE A 467 -4.67 -13.25 11.54
C ILE A 467 -4.08 -13.96 10.31
N THR A 468 -3.90 -15.29 10.37
CA THR A 468 -3.49 -16.07 9.19
C THR A 468 -4.49 -15.91 8.04
N LYS A 469 -5.80 -15.97 8.32
CA LYS A 469 -6.82 -15.73 7.29
C LYS A 469 -6.76 -14.31 6.73
N LEU A 470 -6.57 -13.28 7.56
CA LEU A 470 -6.40 -11.89 7.11
C LEU A 470 -5.17 -11.73 6.21
N ALA A 471 -4.03 -12.31 6.60
CA ALA A 471 -2.81 -12.27 5.79
C ALA A 471 -3.00 -12.97 4.44
N GLN A 472 -3.74 -14.09 4.40
CA GLN A 472 -4.08 -14.76 3.13
C GLN A 472 -4.99 -13.90 2.25
N LEU A 473 -6.08 -13.35 2.82
CA LEU A 473 -6.97 -12.44 2.09
C LEU A 473 -6.22 -11.23 1.54
N ARG A 474 -5.31 -10.65 2.34
CA ARG A 474 -4.43 -9.57 1.89
C ARG A 474 -3.65 -9.95 0.65
N LYS A 475 -2.99 -11.12 0.63
CA LYS A 475 -2.23 -11.61 -0.53
C LYS A 475 -3.11 -11.78 -1.75
N ASP A 476 -4.31 -12.29 -1.58
CA ASP A 476 -5.25 -12.53 -2.67
C ASP A 476 -5.76 -11.22 -3.28
N TYR A 477 -6.16 -10.24 -2.45
CA TYR A 477 -6.58 -8.91 -2.92
C TYR A 477 -5.40 -8.11 -3.50
N ALA A 478 -4.22 -8.15 -2.89
CA ALA A 478 -3.02 -7.49 -3.41
C ALA A 478 -2.67 -8.00 -4.81
N ARG A 479 -2.79 -9.31 -5.06
CA ARG A 479 -2.58 -9.89 -6.40
C ARG A 479 -3.61 -9.40 -7.41
N ARG A 480 -4.89 -9.33 -7.02
CA ARG A 480 -5.97 -8.83 -7.89
C ARG A 480 -5.76 -7.37 -8.27
N VAL A 481 -5.46 -6.53 -7.28
CA VAL A 481 -5.20 -5.10 -7.49
C VAL A 481 -3.94 -4.88 -8.33
N ALA A 482 -2.86 -5.64 -8.07
CA ALA A 482 -1.65 -5.56 -8.90
C ALA A 482 -1.91 -5.92 -10.37
N SER A 483 -2.72 -6.94 -10.64
CA SER A 483 -3.11 -7.29 -12.02
C SER A 483 -3.93 -6.19 -12.70
N VAL A 484 -4.77 -5.47 -11.95
CA VAL A 484 -5.52 -4.32 -12.48
C VAL A 484 -4.58 -3.15 -12.73
N ASP A 485 -3.68 -2.85 -11.79
CA ASP A 485 -2.68 -1.78 -11.89
C ASP A 485 -1.74 -2.01 -13.09
N GLU A 486 -1.33 -3.26 -13.37
CA GLU A 486 -0.55 -3.61 -14.57
C GLU A 486 -1.29 -3.26 -15.87
N GLY A 487 -2.60 -3.59 -15.94
CA GLY A 487 -3.43 -3.23 -17.09
C GLY A 487 -3.56 -1.72 -17.28
N ILE A 488 -3.81 -1.00 -16.19
CA ILE A 488 -3.90 0.47 -16.19
C ILE A 488 -2.57 1.09 -16.64
N GLN A 489 -1.42 0.58 -16.18
CA GLN A 489 -0.10 1.10 -16.59
C GLN A 489 0.20 0.88 -18.07
N VAL A 490 -0.32 -0.19 -18.69
CA VAL A 490 -0.20 -0.39 -20.14
C VAL A 490 -1.02 0.64 -20.89
N GLU A 491 -2.25 0.89 -20.47
CA GLU A 491 -3.14 1.89 -21.07
C GLU A 491 -2.60 3.32 -20.88
N GLN A 492 -2.12 3.64 -19.68
CA GLN A 492 -1.54 4.95 -19.35
C GLN A 492 -0.29 5.29 -20.16
N ARG A 493 0.41 4.31 -20.72
CA ARG A 493 1.56 4.51 -21.62
C ARG A 493 1.14 4.84 -23.05
N MET A 494 -0.13 4.61 -23.40
CA MET A 494 -0.68 4.80 -24.75
C MET A 494 -1.50 6.09 -24.89
N ILE A 495 -1.83 6.74 -23.77
CA ILE A 495 -2.60 7.99 -23.70
C ILE A 495 -1.72 9.14 -23.19
N ASP A 496 -2.08 10.37 -23.50
CA ASP A 496 -1.38 11.56 -23.01
C ASP A 496 -1.80 11.94 -21.58
N ASP A 497 -1.15 12.97 -21.03
CA ASP A 497 -1.35 13.37 -19.64
C ASP A 497 -2.73 14.02 -19.39
N GLU A 498 -3.34 14.67 -20.40
CA GLU A 498 -4.68 15.25 -20.29
C GLU A 498 -5.74 14.14 -20.26
N GLU A 499 -5.66 13.17 -21.18
CA GLU A 499 -6.57 12.01 -21.20
C GLU A 499 -6.39 11.13 -19.94
N ARG A 500 -5.18 11.06 -19.37
CA ARG A 500 -4.94 10.34 -18.11
C ARG A 500 -5.67 10.99 -16.93
N GLU A 501 -5.71 12.32 -16.88
CA GLU A 501 -6.41 13.06 -15.81
C GLU A 501 -7.93 12.92 -15.97
N GLU A 502 -8.45 13.00 -17.20
CA GLU A 502 -9.87 12.79 -17.50
C GLU A 502 -10.36 11.38 -17.13
N ARG A 503 -9.49 10.37 -17.26
CA ARG A 503 -9.81 8.96 -16.96
C ARG A 503 -9.38 8.50 -15.56
N ALA A 504 -8.92 9.40 -14.69
CA ALA A 504 -8.45 9.05 -13.35
C ALA A 504 -9.54 8.35 -12.51
N ASP A 505 -10.78 8.82 -12.59
CA ASP A 505 -11.92 8.23 -11.89
C ASP A 505 -12.28 6.84 -12.42
N GLU A 506 -12.16 6.61 -13.73
CA GLU A 506 -12.34 5.30 -14.34
C GLU A 506 -11.28 4.32 -13.83
N PHE A 507 -10.02 4.73 -13.82
CA PHE A 507 -8.92 3.91 -13.30
C PHE A 507 -9.10 3.62 -11.81
N PHE A 508 -9.55 4.58 -11.02
CA PHE A 508 -9.85 4.37 -9.61
C PHE A 508 -10.99 3.37 -9.41
N SER A 509 -12.08 3.51 -10.17
CA SER A 509 -13.22 2.59 -10.16
C SER A 509 -12.79 1.15 -10.46
N ARG A 510 -11.96 0.94 -11.50
CA ARG A 510 -11.40 -0.39 -11.83
C ARG A 510 -10.58 -0.99 -10.68
N ARG A 511 -9.84 -0.17 -9.91
CA ARG A 511 -9.10 -0.64 -8.74
C ARG A 511 -10.04 -1.03 -7.60
N LEU A 512 -11.16 -0.32 -7.41
CA LEU A 512 -12.21 -0.71 -6.48
C LEU A 512 -12.82 -2.07 -6.84
N ASP A 513 -13.12 -2.31 -8.13
CA ASP A 513 -13.59 -3.62 -8.63
C ASP A 513 -12.54 -4.73 -8.41
N GLY A 514 -11.26 -4.36 -8.49
CA GLY A 514 -10.12 -5.21 -8.12
C GLY A 514 -10.08 -5.59 -6.64
N GLY A 515 -10.81 -4.88 -5.78
CA GLY A 515 -10.90 -5.07 -4.34
C GLY A 515 -9.94 -4.20 -3.53
N LEU A 516 -9.58 -3.01 -4.05
CA LEU A 516 -8.70 -2.05 -3.36
C LEU A 516 -9.22 -1.70 -1.96
N PHE A 517 -10.52 -1.45 -1.79
CA PHE A 517 -11.11 -1.11 -0.49
C PHE A 517 -10.93 -2.23 0.55
N CYS A 518 -11.14 -3.48 0.15
CA CYS A 518 -10.89 -4.64 1.02
C CYS A 518 -9.40 -4.75 1.40
N LEU A 519 -8.47 -4.55 0.45
CA LEU A 519 -7.04 -4.57 0.71
C LEU A 519 -6.63 -3.50 1.73
N GLN A 520 -7.06 -2.26 1.51
CA GLN A 520 -6.81 -1.11 2.37
C GLN A 520 -7.37 -1.32 3.78
N THR A 521 -8.60 -1.84 3.89
CA THR A 521 -9.23 -2.13 5.19
C THR A 521 -8.51 -3.25 5.94
N ILE A 522 -8.05 -4.30 5.23
CA ILE A 522 -7.21 -5.35 5.84
C ILE A 522 -5.91 -4.75 6.37
N ASP A 523 -5.27 -3.87 5.61
CA ASP A 523 -4.03 -3.20 6.03
C ASP A 523 -4.22 -2.38 7.31
N VAL A 524 -5.34 -1.65 7.43
CA VAL A 524 -5.72 -0.93 8.66
C VAL A 524 -5.93 -1.89 9.83
N VAL A 525 -6.65 -2.99 9.63
CA VAL A 525 -6.88 -4.02 10.67
C VAL A 525 -5.56 -4.64 11.13
N LEU A 526 -4.69 -5.04 10.18
CA LEU A 526 -3.39 -5.62 10.49
C LEU A 526 -2.49 -4.62 11.23
N ALA A 527 -2.49 -3.35 10.82
CA ALA A 527 -1.74 -2.30 11.47
C ALA A 527 -2.18 -2.07 12.92
N TRP A 528 -3.49 -2.09 13.20
CA TRP A 528 -4.00 -2.07 14.56
C TRP A 528 -3.52 -3.26 15.38
N LEU A 529 -3.54 -4.48 14.83
CA LEU A 529 -3.06 -5.66 15.54
C LEU A 529 -1.55 -5.60 15.83
N ILE A 530 -0.76 -5.10 14.88
CA ILE A 530 0.69 -4.84 15.06
C ILE A 530 0.94 -3.81 16.17
N ALA A 531 0.09 -2.78 16.24
CA ALA A 531 0.19 -1.70 17.19
C ALA A 531 -0.15 -2.10 18.63
N GLU A 532 -0.98 -3.15 18.81
CA GLU A 532 -1.56 -3.54 20.09
C GLU A 532 -0.87 -4.77 20.72
N ASP A 533 -0.40 -5.73 19.92
CA ASP A 533 0.18 -6.97 20.43
C ASP A 533 1.45 -7.40 19.68
N ALA A 534 2.52 -7.67 20.45
CA ALA A 534 3.81 -8.07 19.90
C ALA A 534 3.77 -9.48 19.27
N GLY A 535 2.97 -10.40 19.82
CA GLY A 535 2.77 -11.74 19.26
C GLY A 535 2.04 -11.71 17.93
N ALA A 536 1.01 -10.85 17.81
CA ALA A 536 0.34 -10.56 16.55
C ALA A 536 1.32 -9.97 15.52
N LYS A 537 2.16 -9.01 15.93
CA LYS A 537 3.20 -8.44 15.06
C LYS A 537 4.15 -9.52 14.51
N ASP A 538 4.66 -10.39 15.38
CA ASP A 538 5.56 -11.47 14.98
C ASP A 538 4.86 -12.47 14.03
N HIS A 539 3.60 -12.82 14.31
CA HIS A 539 2.81 -13.72 13.48
C HIS A 539 2.46 -13.13 12.11
N ILE A 540 2.12 -11.84 12.05
CA ILE A 540 1.88 -11.13 10.77
C ILE A 540 3.17 -11.07 9.95
N SER A 541 4.29 -10.74 10.61
CA SER A 541 5.60 -10.66 9.98
C SER A 541 6.10 -12.01 9.46
N SER A 542 5.62 -13.14 10.01
CA SER A 542 5.95 -14.47 9.50
C SER A 542 5.13 -14.89 8.29
N HIS A 543 4.00 -14.23 8.03
CA HIS A 543 3.11 -14.55 6.91
C HIS A 543 3.25 -13.58 5.74
N LEU A 544 3.86 -12.41 5.94
CA LEU A 544 4.06 -11.38 4.91
C LEU A 544 5.55 -11.12 4.69
N ASP A 545 5.94 -10.76 3.47
CA ASP A 545 7.32 -10.50 3.06
C ASP A 545 7.83 -9.11 3.52
N GLY A 546 7.38 -8.67 4.71
CA GLY A 546 7.61 -7.34 5.28
C GLY A 546 6.33 -6.60 5.67
N LEU A 547 6.48 -5.56 6.50
CA LEU A 547 5.38 -4.66 6.90
C LEU A 547 5.35 -3.36 6.06
N THR A 548 6.28 -3.21 5.13
CA THR A 548 6.44 -2.03 4.27
C THR A 548 5.24 -1.81 3.36
N ASP A 549 4.64 -2.88 2.84
CA ASP A 549 3.48 -2.76 1.94
C ASP A 549 2.24 -2.27 2.69
N ILE A 550 2.07 -2.71 3.94
CA ILE A 550 1.01 -2.21 4.83
C ILE A 550 1.26 -0.73 5.10
N GLN A 551 2.49 -0.35 5.43
CA GLN A 551 2.86 1.04 5.66
C GLN A 551 2.58 1.92 4.44
N LYS A 552 3.00 1.49 3.25
CA LYS A 552 2.78 2.22 2.00
C LYS A 552 1.28 2.37 1.73
N SER A 553 0.50 1.31 1.87
CA SER A 553 -0.96 1.35 1.74
C SER A 553 -1.62 2.37 2.67
N LEU A 554 -1.17 2.47 3.94
CA LEU A 554 -1.67 3.47 4.88
C LEU A 554 -1.25 4.90 4.50
N GLN A 555 -0.06 5.09 3.93
CA GLN A 555 0.41 6.38 3.45
C GLN A 555 -0.31 6.83 2.18
N ASP A 556 -0.56 5.90 1.26
CA ASP A 556 -1.33 6.15 0.04
C ASP A 556 -2.78 6.54 0.40
N GLN A 557 -3.40 5.85 1.35
CA GLN A 557 -4.71 6.25 1.90
C GLN A 557 -4.66 7.65 2.51
N LEU A 558 -3.65 7.94 3.33
CA LEU A 558 -3.49 9.25 3.98
C LEU A 558 -3.30 10.39 2.96
N ALA A 559 -2.65 10.13 1.83
CA ALA A 559 -2.40 11.10 0.77
C ALA A 559 -3.64 11.44 -0.05
N LEU A 560 -4.63 10.54 -0.08
CA LEU A 560 -5.90 10.71 -0.80
C LEU A 560 -6.97 11.43 0.02
N LEU A 561 -6.77 11.64 1.32
CA LEU A 561 -7.73 12.33 2.19
C LEU A 561 -7.63 13.85 2.01
N ASP A 562 -8.79 14.53 1.97
CA ASP A 562 -8.83 15.99 1.95
C ASP A 562 -8.59 16.53 3.37
N PRO A 563 -7.50 17.28 3.63
CA PRO A 563 -7.25 17.86 4.95
C PRO A 563 -8.34 18.83 5.43
N GLN A 564 -9.24 19.29 4.56
CA GLN A 564 -10.33 20.20 4.89
C GLN A 564 -11.66 19.50 5.18
N ALA A 565 -11.80 18.21 4.86
CA ALA A 565 -13.00 17.45 5.17
C ALA A 565 -13.01 17.02 6.65
N VAL A 566 -14.08 17.37 7.38
CA VAL A 566 -14.19 17.11 8.82
C VAL A 566 -14.18 15.61 9.14
N ASP A 567 -14.78 14.79 8.26
CA ASP A 567 -14.82 13.33 8.44
C ASP A 567 -13.45 12.65 8.22
N ASP A 568 -12.54 13.32 7.50
CA ASP A 568 -11.21 12.83 7.17
C ASP A 568 -10.17 13.11 8.28
N GLU A 569 -10.45 14.00 9.25
CA GLU A 569 -9.48 14.41 10.28
C GLU A 569 -9.10 13.26 11.23
N ASP A 570 -10.08 12.50 11.73
CA ASP A 570 -9.85 11.35 12.63
C ASP A 570 -9.32 10.13 11.87
N HIS A 571 -9.71 9.95 10.61
CA HIS A 571 -9.14 8.89 9.76
C HIS A 571 -7.68 9.20 9.46
N SER A 572 -7.37 10.45 9.10
CA SER A 572 -6.01 10.97 8.96
C SER A 572 -5.20 10.81 10.25
N TYR A 573 -5.78 11.11 11.42
CA TYR A 573 -5.15 10.86 12.70
C TYR A 573 -4.85 9.37 12.92
N THR A 574 -5.81 8.50 12.62
CA THR A 574 -5.65 7.04 12.74
C THR A 574 -4.52 6.53 11.85
N LEU A 575 -4.50 6.91 10.57
CA LEU A 575 -3.46 6.52 9.63
C LEU A 575 -2.08 7.07 10.04
N ARG A 576 -2.00 8.32 10.48
CA ARG A 576 -0.77 8.94 11.03
C ARG A 576 -0.28 8.25 12.30
N PHE A 577 -1.18 7.73 13.13
CA PHE A 577 -0.85 6.99 14.35
C PHE A 577 -0.35 5.58 14.06
N LEU A 578 -0.97 4.89 13.08
CA LEU A 578 -0.65 3.50 12.75
C LEU A 578 0.57 3.36 11.83
N SER A 579 0.75 4.27 10.87
CA SER A 579 1.84 4.19 9.87
C SER A 579 3.23 4.03 10.51
N PRO A 580 3.62 4.80 11.55
CA PRO A 580 4.91 4.64 12.23
C PRO A 580 5.03 3.35 13.06
N ARG A 581 3.92 2.68 13.41
CA ARG A 581 3.95 1.42 14.19
C ARG A 581 4.17 0.20 13.31
N CYS A 582 3.85 0.33 12.02
CA CYS A 582 4.23 -0.59 10.95
C CYS A 582 5.68 -0.38 10.48
N GLU A 583 6.37 0.65 10.98
CA GLU A 583 7.76 0.93 10.66
C GLU A 583 8.65 -0.25 11.12
N VAL A 584 9.52 -0.68 10.20
CA VAL A 584 10.63 -1.56 10.53
C VAL A 584 11.64 -0.74 11.33
N LEU A 585 11.42 -0.66 12.64
CA LEU A 585 12.30 0.09 13.54
C LEU A 585 13.76 -0.38 13.39
N TYR A 586 14.57 0.57 12.91
CA TYR A 586 16.01 0.57 12.56
C TYR A 586 16.81 -0.69 12.92
N ARG A 587 16.85 -1.65 11.99
CA ARG A 587 17.97 -2.62 11.98
C ARG A 587 19.25 -1.96 11.47
N HIS A 588 19.15 -1.05 10.50
CA HIS A 588 20.26 -0.34 9.88
C HIS A 588 20.07 1.18 10.03
N LEU A 589 21.04 1.85 10.64
CA LEU A 589 21.12 3.31 10.74
C LEU A 589 22.26 3.79 9.84
N ASP A 590 21.95 4.56 8.79
CA ASP A 590 22.94 5.09 7.86
C ASP A 590 22.89 6.62 7.81
N LEU A 591 24.02 7.26 8.15
CA LEU A 591 24.15 8.71 8.28
C LEU A 591 25.34 9.16 7.42
N ARG A 592 25.06 9.38 6.13
CA ARG A 592 26.00 9.87 5.11
C ARG A 592 25.50 11.21 4.54
N PRO A 593 26.36 12.14 4.14
CA PRO A 593 25.96 13.32 3.37
C PRO A 593 25.31 12.86 2.05
N MET A 594 24.18 13.46 1.66
CA MET A 594 23.52 13.11 0.39
C MET A 594 24.29 13.74 -0.77
N GLU A 595 24.89 12.92 -1.63
CA GLU A 595 25.45 13.42 -2.89
C GLU A 595 24.32 13.71 -3.88
N ILE A 596 24.23 14.98 -4.30
CA ILE A 596 23.39 15.36 -5.44
C ILE A 596 24.33 15.49 -6.64
N LYS A 597 24.12 14.68 -7.67
CA LYS A 597 24.87 14.77 -8.94
C LYS A 597 24.84 16.21 -9.46
N GLY A 598 26.01 16.83 -9.55
CA GLY A 598 26.14 18.18 -10.09
C GLY A 598 27.13 19.09 -9.34
N GLY A 599 28.36 18.63 -9.11
CA GLY A 599 29.55 19.50 -8.99
C GLY A 599 29.51 20.69 -8.02
N MET A 600 28.66 20.68 -6.99
CA MET A 600 28.68 21.70 -5.94
C MET A 600 29.37 21.14 -4.68
N LYS A 601 30.55 21.69 -4.39
CA LYS A 601 31.25 21.54 -3.11
C LYS A 601 30.28 21.76 -1.94
N TYR A 602 30.15 20.73 -1.11
CA TYR A 602 29.61 20.66 0.25
C TYR A 602 28.95 21.95 0.78
N ALA A 603 27.62 22.03 0.66
CA ALA A 603 26.82 22.95 1.45
C ALA A 603 26.67 22.41 2.89
N ASN A 604 27.68 22.65 3.73
CA ASN A 604 27.61 23.02 5.17
C ASN A 604 26.50 22.49 6.11
N GLU A 605 25.82 21.37 5.87
CA GLU A 605 24.96 20.73 6.87
C GLU A 605 25.79 19.81 7.78
N ARG A 606 26.53 20.44 8.70
CA ARG A 606 27.33 19.79 9.73
C ARG A 606 26.47 18.81 10.56
N PHE A 607 26.83 17.53 10.56
CA PHE A 607 26.22 16.53 11.43
C PHE A 607 26.53 16.84 12.90
N ARG A 608 25.53 16.79 13.80
CA ARG A 608 25.76 16.99 15.24
C ARG A 608 25.33 15.76 16.04
N PHE A 609 26.29 14.95 16.45
CA PHE A 609 26.10 13.74 17.28
C PHE A 609 25.34 14.00 18.58
N GLU A 610 25.38 15.22 19.10
CA GLU A 610 24.61 15.68 20.27
C GLU A 610 23.10 15.38 20.17
N ARG A 611 22.49 15.61 19.00
CA ARG A 611 21.05 15.40 18.81
C ARG A 611 20.67 13.93 18.79
N LEU A 612 21.46 13.11 18.10
CA LEU A 612 21.28 11.66 18.06
C LEU A 612 21.48 11.05 19.43
N THR A 613 22.53 11.47 20.13
CA THR A 613 22.80 11.05 21.51
C THR A 613 21.61 11.40 22.40
N THR A 614 21.09 12.63 22.31
CA THR A 614 19.90 13.05 23.07
C THR A 614 18.67 12.20 22.72
N LEU A 615 18.43 11.94 21.43
CA LEU A 615 17.31 11.11 20.96
C LEU A 615 17.38 9.70 21.57
N PHE A 616 18.49 8.99 21.40
CA PHE A 616 18.62 7.61 21.87
C PHE A 616 18.69 7.51 23.39
N MET A 617 19.20 8.52 24.09
CA MET A 617 19.09 8.61 25.55
C MET A 617 17.64 8.84 26.01
N SER A 618 16.87 9.67 25.30
CA SER A 618 15.45 9.90 25.63
C SER A 618 14.53 8.73 25.25
N ARG A 619 14.95 7.88 24.29
CA ARG A 619 14.20 6.72 23.81
C ARG A 619 15.06 5.43 23.81
N PRO A 620 15.34 4.86 24.99
CA PRO A 620 16.21 3.68 25.14
C PRO A 620 15.80 2.46 24.33
N ARG A 621 14.48 2.28 24.12
CA ARG A 621 13.92 1.17 23.34
C ARG A 621 14.38 1.20 21.88
N LEU A 622 14.62 2.38 21.31
CA LEU A 622 15.13 2.53 19.94
C LEU A 622 16.58 2.05 19.85
N ALA A 623 17.40 2.39 20.83
CA ALA A 623 18.82 2.05 20.85
C ALA A 623 19.07 0.52 20.91
N VAL A 624 18.17 -0.23 21.55
CA VAL A 624 18.21 -1.71 21.61
C VAL A 624 17.91 -2.36 20.25
N LEU A 625 17.26 -1.66 19.32
CA LEU A 625 16.87 -2.20 18.01
C LEU A 625 17.97 -2.07 16.95
N VAL A 626 18.86 -1.09 17.10
CA VAL A 626 19.99 -0.87 16.17
C VAL A 626 20.90 -2.09 16.12
N ARG A 627 21.11 -2.64 14.92
CA ARG A 627 22.00 -3.77 14.64
C ARG A 627 23.18 -3.37 13.76
N HIS A 628 23.00 -2.37 12.91
CA HIS A 628 24.01 -1.94 11.96
C HIS A 628 24.06 -0.42 11.97
N LEU A 629 25.26 0.14 12.08
CA LEU A 629 25.50 1.58 12.12
C LEU A 629 26.53 1.93 11.06
N SER A 630 26.19 2.85 10.17
CA SER A 630 27.07 3.41 9.13
C SER A 630 27.14 4.93 9.29
N LEU A 631 28.35 5.47 9.40
CA LEU A 631 28.63 6.87 9.71
C LEU A 631 29.78 7.42 8.84
N ARG A 632 29.52 8.49 8.08
CA ARG A 632 30.54 9.28 7.38
C ARG A 632 30.46 10.76 7.79
N PRO A 633 30.80 11.09 9.05
CA PRO A 633 30.70 12.46 9.55
C PRO A 633 31.85 13.34 9.01
N THR A 634 31.60 14.64 8.92
CA THR A 634 32.64 15.66 8.73
C THR A 634 33.05 16.17 10.11
N PHE A 635 34.12 15.61 10.68
CA PHE A 635 34.62 16.04 11.98
C PHE A 635 35.07 17.49 11.95
N THR A 636 34.58 18.30 12.88
CA THR A 636 34.99 19.71 13.00
C THR A 636 36.10 19.89 14.03
N THR A 637 37.15 20.62 13.67
CA THR A 637 38.22 21.05 14.61
C THR A 637 37.83 22.28 15.44
N GLU A 638 36.67 22.91 15.15
CA GLU A 638 36.17 24.09 15.86
C GLU A 638 35.60 23.72 17.24
N GLN A 639 36.45 23.72 18.26
CA GLN A 639 36.01 23.63 19.66
C GLN A 639 35.13 24.84 20.02
N SER A 640 33.92 24.56 20.51
CA SER A 640 32.91 25.58 20.82
C SER A 640 32.77 25.81 22.33
N ARG A 641 32.01 26.85 22.74
CA ARG A 641 31.84 27.29 24.13
C ARG A 641 31.52 26.12 25.08
N LEU A 642 32.11 26.15 26.28
CA LEU A 642 31.91 25.19 27.37
C LEU A 642 30.41 24.90 27.62
N ARG A 643 30.01 23.65 27.42
CA ARG A 643 28.63 23.17 27.56
C ARG A 643 28.41 22.47 28.90
N LYS A 644 27.14 22.41 29.33
CA LYS A 644 26.75 21.62 30.51
C LYS A 644 26.61 20.16 30.11
N VAL A 645 27.46 19.29 30.67
CA VAL A 645 27.34 17.84 30.46
C VAL A 645 26.09 17.30 31.18
N PRO A 646 25.17 16.62 30.48
CA PRO A 646 24.02 15.97 31.11
C PRO A 646 24.45 14.93 32.15
N ALA A 647 23.70 14.79 33.24
CA ALA A 647 24.07 13.88 34.33
C ALA A 647 24.14 12.41 33.87
N ALA A 648 23.27 11.99 32.95
CA ALA A 648 23.27 10.65 32.39
C ALA A 648 24.49 10.39 31.48
N VAL A 649 24.92 11.38 30.69
CA VAL A 649 26.15 11.29 29.89
C VAL A 649 27.36 11.17 30.80
N ARG A 650 27.42 11.98 31.87
CA ARG A 650 28.49 11.90 32.86
C ARG A 650 28.62 10.50 33.45
N ARG A 651 27.49 9.91 33.87
CA ARG A 651 27.47 8.55 34.41
C ARG A 651 27.93 7.51 33.38
N LEU A 652 27.52 7.63 32.12
CA LEU A 652 27.96 6.72 31.06
C LEU A 652 29.48 6.78 30.86
N ILE A 653 30.05 7.99 30.81
CA ILE A 653 31.49 8.21 30.70
C ILE A 653 32.24 7.65 31.93
N GLU A 654 31.72 7.86 33.14
CA GLU A 654 32.24 7.27 34.37
C GLU A 654 32.22 5.73 34.34
N CYS A 655 31.28 5.10 33.62
CA CYS A 655 31.21 3.64 33.46
C CYS A 655 32.16 3.10 32.37
N ALA A 656 32.49 3.94 31.39
CA ALA A 656 33.30 3.59 30.22
C ALA A 656 34.79 3.94 30.38
N THR A 657 35.21 4.51 31.52
CA THR A 657 36.60 4.90 31.81
C THR A 657 37.16 4.18 33.03
N ASP A 658 38.45 3.86 33.00
CA ASP A 658 39.11 3.05 34.05
C ASP A 658 39.75 3.90 35.16
N ASN A 659 39.93 5.20 34.93
CA ASN A 659 40.54 6.09 35.90
C ASN A 659 39.93 7.50 35.85
N ILE A 660 40.08 8.23 36.96
CA ILE A 660 39.50 9.56 37.16
C ILE A 660 40.07 10.59 36.15
N ARG A 661 41.30 10.40 35.67
CA ARG A 661 41.93 11.30 34.70
C ARG A 661 41.22 11.17 33.35
N ASP A 662 41.02 9.95 32.85
CA ASP A 662 40.30 9.70 31.59
C ASP A 662 38.84 10.15 31.69
N THR A 663 38.17 9.90 32.83
CA THR A 663 36.83 10.43 33.07
C THR A 663 36.81 11.96 32.96
N SER A 664 37.76 12.63 33.61
CA SER A 664 37.85 14.10 33.62
C SER A 664 38.13 14.65 32.22
N ASP A 665 39.05 14.02 31.49
CA ASP A 665 39.44 14.44 30.15
C ASP A 665 38.28 14.25 29.16
N TRP A 666 37.57 13.10 29.18
CA TRP A 666 36.42 12.86 28.30
C TRP A 666 35.26 13.81 28.59
N LEU A 667 34.95 14.04 29.87
CA LEU A 667 33.95 15.04 30.26
C LEU A 667 34.31 16.44 29.79
N GLY A 668 35.60 16.78 29.83
CA GLY A 668 36.15 18.03 29.29
C GLY A 668 35.87 18.13 27.80
N ASP A 669 36.35 17.16 27.02
CA ASP A 669 36.22 17.16 25.56
C ASP A 669 34.76 17.16 25.11
N TYR A 670 33.90 16.39 25.77
CA TYR A 670 32.45 16.42 25.54
C TYR A 670 31.86 17.82 25.81
N ALA A 671 32.27 18.47 26.91
CA ALA A 671 31.82 19.82 27.25
C ALA A 671 32.31 20.87 26.24
N TYR A 672 33.48 20.69 25.63
CA TYR A 672 33.99 21.56 24.56
C TYR A 672 33.40 21.25 23.18
N GLY A 673 32.56 20.23 23.08
CA GLY A 673 31.85 19.88 21.87
C GLY A 673 32.63 18.97 20.92
N SER A 674 33.62 18.21 21.42
CA SER A 674 34.33 17.21 20.62
C SER A 674 33.35 16.19 20.04
N GLU A 675 33.36 16.06 18.72
CA GLU A 675 32.50 15.12 18.00
C GLU A 675 32.89 13.67 18.26
N ASP A 676 34.20 13.38 18.38
CA ASP A 676 34.72 12.07 18.82
C ASP A 676 34.20 11.70 20.21
N ALA A 677 34.25 12.65 21.16
CA ALA A 677 33.73 12.44 22.51
C ALA A 677 32.21 12.15 22.52
N MET A 678 31.44 12.77 21.63
CA MET A 678 29.99 12.56 21.51
C MET A 678 29.65 11.24 20.81
N LEU A 679 30.38 10.91 19.75
CA LEU A 679 30.25 9.66 19.02
C LEU A 679 30.55 8.46 19.93
N ALA A 680 31.62 8.54 20.73
CA ALA A 680 31.95 7.52 21.71
C ALA A 680 30.80 7.28 22.70
N VAL A 681 30.14 8.35 23.19
CA VAL A 681 28.94 8.25 24.04
C VAL A 681 27.78 7.58 23.29
N LEU A 682 27.57 7.90 22.01
CA LEU A 682 26.52 7.30 21.19
C LEU A 682 26.73 5.80 21.00
N LEU A 683 27.95 5.34 20.74
CA LEU A 683 28.28 3.92 20.60
C LEU A 683 27.99 3.13 21.87
N CYS A 684 28.19 3.73 23.04
CA CYS A 684 27.84 3.11 24.32
C CYS A 684 26.31 2.87 24.49
N LEU A 685 25.45 3.49 23.68
CA LEU A 685 23.99 3.34 23.77
C LEU A 685 23.44 2.15 22.98
N PHE A 686 24.21 1.50 22.11
CA PHE A 686 23.73 0.45 21.20
C PHE A 686 24.15 -0.96 21.65
N PRO A 687 23.41 -1.59 22.60
CA PRO A 687 23.84 -2.83 23.25
C PRO A 687 23.82 -4.08 22.36
N LYS A 688 23.24 -3.98 21.16
CA LYS A 688 23.06 -5.11 20.23
C LYS A 688 23.62 -4.78 18.84
N LEU A 689 24.55 -3.83 18.76
CA LEU A 689 25.20 -3.48 17.51
C LEU A 689 26.04 -4.67 17.02
N LYS A 690 25.79 -5.11 15.78
CA LYS A 690 26.44 -6.23 15.09
C LYS A 690 27.44 -5.78 14.05
N SER A 691 27.16 -4.70 13.31
CA SER A 691 28.14 -4.08 12.42
C SER A 691 28.28 -2.59 12.67
N LEU A 692 29.51 -2.11 12.59
CA LEU A 692 29.87 -0.70 12.71
C LEU A 692 30.73 -0.33 11.51
N ASP A 693 30.26 0.63 10.72
CA ASP A 693 30.96 1.24 9.61
C ASP A 693 31.14 2.73 9.92
N ILE A 694 32.38 3.19 10.02
CA ILE A 694 32.66 4.54 10.50
C ILE A 694 33.90 5.16 9.88
N SER A 695 33.82 6.44 9.55
CA SER A 695 34.98 7.30 9.30
C SER A 695 35.25 8.16 10.53
N VAL A 696 36.52 8.28 10.95
CA VAL A 696 36.99 9.09 12.07
C VAL A 696 38.36 9.74 11.78
N PRO A 697 38.71 10.86 12.43
CA PRO A 697 40.03 11.46 12.29
C PRO A 697 41.12 10.60 12.94
N ASP A 698 42.36 10.77 12.49
CA ASP A 698 43.55 10.08 13.00
C ASP A 698 43.82 10.33 14.50
N ASP A 699 43.39 11.48 15.01
CA ASP A 699 43.47 11.90 16.41
C ASP A 699 42.27 11.46 17.29
N ALA A 700 41.34 10.65 16.75
CA ALA A 700 40.17 10.16 17.49
C ALA A 700 40.59 9.37 18.74
N LYS A 701 40.32 9.92 19.93
CA LYS A 701 40.76 9.34 21.21
C LYS A 701 39.69 8.45 21.82
N TRP A 702 38.47 8.97 21.97
CA TRP A 702 37.41 8.35 22.75
C TRP A 702 36.70 7.23 22.01
N THR A 703 36.52 7.36 20.70
CA THR A 703 35.93 6.28 19.89
C THR A 703 36.85 5.05 19.87
N ILE A 704 38.17 5.25 19.76
CA ILE A 704 39.18 4.18 19.89
C ILE A 704 39.14 3.59 21.31
N HIS A 705 39.09 4.44 22.34
CA HIS A 705 39.00 4.01 23.74
C HIS A 705 37.80 3.07 23.98
N VAL A 706 36.61 3.41 23.47
CA VAL A 706 35.40 2.57 23.60
C VAL A 706 35.59 1.18 22.96
N LEU A 707 36.30 1.08 21.83
CA LEU A 707 36.62 -0.20 21.21
C LEU A 707 37.60 -1.02 22.06
N SER A 708 38.56 -0.38 22.72
CA SER A 708 39.60 -1.04 23.51
C SER A 708 39.11 -1.52 24.89
N VAL A 709 38.14 -0.83 25.49
CA VAL A 709 37.52 -1.19 26.78
C VAL A 709 36.36 -2.20 26.61
N GLY A 710 36.13 -2.73 25.40
CA GLY A 710 35.03 -3.67 25.10
C GLY A 710 35.11 -5.05 25.76
N LYS A 711 36.21 -5.35 26.48
CA LYS A 711 36.20 -6.37 27.54
C LYS A 711 35.76 -5.70 28.83
N GLY A 712 34.87 -6.35 29.59
CA GLY A 712 34.63 -6.00 30.99
C GLY A 712 35.93 -5.95 31.81
N TYR A 713 36.65 -4.83 31.73
CA TYR A 713 37.82 -4.51 32.53
C TYR A 713 37.41 -4.26 33.99
N HIS A 714 36.10 -4.09 34.23
CA HIS A 714 35.45 -4.17 35.54
C HIS A 714 35.74 -5.50 36.27
N GLU A 715 35.87 -6.64 35.54
CA GLU A 715 36.24 -7.93 36.15
C GLU A 715 37.73 -8.01 36.54
N LEU A 716 38.60 -7.24 35.87
CA LEU A 716 40.04 -7.18 36.14
C LEU A 716 40.40 -6.17 37.26
N LEU A 717 39.55 -5.17 37.49
CA LEU A 717 39.76 -4.11 38.50
C LEU A 717 38.91 -4.29 39.78
N GLY A 718 38.06 -5.31 39.86
CA GLY A 718 37.35 -5.69 41.09
C GLY A 718 36.26 -4.69 41.53
N ILE A 719 35.67 -3.94 40.61
CA ILE A 719 34.54 -3.05 40.88
C ILE A 719 33.25 -3.83 40.59
N SER A 720 32.47 -4.15 41.63
CA SER A 720 31.22 -4.91 41.45
C SER A 720 30.15 -4.07 40.74
N GLU A 721 29.66 -4.54 39.59
CA GLU A 721 28.48 -4.00 38.86
C GLU A 721 27.29 -3.69 39.78
N GLN A 722 27.12 -4.48 40.86
CA GLN A 722 26.05 -4.34 41.84
C GLN A 722 26.05 -3.01 42.60
N LYS A 723 27.21 -2.37 42.83
CA LYS A 723 27.28 -1.07 43.53
C LYS A 723 26.87 0.11 42.64
N LEU A 724 27.13 0.01 41.34
CA LEU A 724 26.81 1.06 40.37
C LEU A 724 25.33 0.99 39.96
N ALA A 725 24.79 -0.22 39.76
CA ALA A 725 23.38 -0.45 39.44
C ALA A 725 22.39 -0.03 40.55
N GLN A 726 22.83 -0.03 41.80
CA GLN A 726 22.02 0.45 42.93
C GLN A 726 21.95 1.98 43.03
N SER A 727 22.88 2.71 42.39
CA SER A 727 22.95 4.17 42.41
C SER A 727 22.15 4.85 41.29
N LEU A 728 21.73 4.08 40.28
CA LEU A 728 21.00 4.58 39.11
C LEU A 728 19.47 4.51 39.28
N PRO A 729 18.73 5.50 38.74
CA PRO A 729 17.29 5.41 38.57
C PRO A 729 16.92 4.13 37.80
N PRO A 730 15.78 3.46 38.09
CA PRO A 730 15.38 2.22 37.41
C PRO A 730 15.32 2.35 35.88
N GLN A 731 15.03 3.56 35.39
CA GLN A 731 14.95 3.87 33.96
C GLN A 731 16.31 3.92 33.26
N GLU A 732 17.43 4.04 34.00
CA GLU A 732 18.79 4.21 33.44
C GLU A 732 19.67 2.97 33.62
N ARG A 733 19.19 1.92 34.29
CA ARG A 733 19.97 0.70 34.56
C ARG A 733 20.42 -0.05 33.30
N TYR A 734 19.64 0.08 32.21
CA TYR A 734 19.99 -0.52 30.92
C TYR A 734 21.33 -0.03 30.35
N LEU A 735 21.83 1.13 30.78
CA LEU A 735 23.09 1.73 30.32
C LEU A 735 24.35 1.01 30.85
N ILE A 736 24.21 0.18 31.89
CA ILE A 736 25.35 -0.44 32.60
C ILE A 736 25.24 -1.96 32.74
N ASP A 737 24.11 -2.56 32.34
CA ASP A 737 23.83 -3.99 32.53
C ASP A 737 24.59 -4.90 31.55
N ARG A 738 25.37 -4.35 30.60
CA ARG A 738 26.07 -5.11 29.55
C ARG A 738 27.39 -4.46 29.11
N PRO A 739 28.39 -5.27 28.67
CA PRO A 739 29.62 -4.74 28.09
C PRO A 739 29.33 -4.04 26.76
N VAL A 740 29.90 -2.84 26.60
CA VAL A 740 29.79 -2.01 25.39
C VAL A 740 30.34 -2.78 24.18
N LEU A 741 29.59 -2.77 23.07
CA LEU A 741 29.94 -3.43 21.80
C LEU A 741 30.20 -4.95 21.87
N SER A 742 29.70 -5.63 22.91
CA SER A 742 29.90 -7.08 23.09
C SER A 742 29.29 -7.97 21.99
N GLU A 743 28.26 -7.50 21.28
CA GLU A 743 27.63 -8.20 20.15
C GLU A 743 28.23 -7.81 18.78
N LEU A 744 29.23 -6.91 18.74
CA LEU A 744 29.82 -6.43 17.49
C LEU A 744 30.60 -7.55 16.79
N GLN A 745 30.20 -7.85 15.56
CA GLN A 745 30.77 -8.92 14.72
C GLN A 745 31.66 -8.35 13.61
N GLU A 746 31.35 -7.14 13.14
CA GLU A 746 31.98 -6.55 11.97
C GLU A 746 32.31 -5.08 12.24
N LEU A 747 33.56 -4.71 11.94
CA LEU A 747 34.03 -3.32 12.03
C LEU A 747 34.63 -2.91 10.67
N CYS A 748 34.11 -1.84 10.10
CA CYS A 748 34.74 -1.08 9.01
C CYS A 748 35.17 0.28 9.55
N TRP A 749 36.47 0.56 9.49
CA TRP A 749 37.07 1.74 10.10
C TRP A 749 37.88 2.51 9.07
N PHE A 750 37.49 3.75 8.84
CA PHE A 750 38.13 4.67 7.91
C PHE A 750 38.79 5.77 8.72
N CYS A 751 40.11 5.88 8.64
CA CYS A 751 40.89 6.89 9.31
C CYS A 751 41.18 8.04 8.32
N THR A 752 40.86 9.28 8.66
CA THR A 752 41.14 10.46 7.83
C THR A 752 42.18 11.35 8.54
N GLY A 753 43.31 11.65 7.91
CA GLY A 753 44.32 12.56 8.48
C GLY A 753 45.75 12.21 8.07
N ASP A 754 46.69 13.09 8.41
CA ASP A 754 48.06 13.08 7.88
C ASP A 754 48.98 12.08 8.61
N HIS A 755 48.53 11.46 9.71
CA HIS A 755 49.35 10.56 10.54
C HIS A 755 48.89 9.10 10.45
N GLY A 756 49.57 8.30 9.63
CA GLY A 756 49.17 6.92 9.27
C GLY A 756 49.33 5.80 10.30
N SER A 757 49.02 5.98 11.61
CA SER A 757 49.36 4.93 12.60
C SER A 757 48.31 4.52 13.65
N SER A 758 47.18 5.23 13.83
CA SER A 758 46.22 4.89 14.90
C SER A 758 45.21 3.80 14.50
N LEU A 759 45.66 2.55 14.40
CA LEU A 759 44.76 1.42 14.17
C LEU A 759 43.86 1.16 15.41
N PRO A 760 42.55 0.90 15.24
CA PRO A 760 41.62 0.62 16.34
C PRO A 760 41.82 -0.81 16.88
N THR A 761 42.98 -1.06 17.48
CA THR A 761 43.42 -2.37 17.95
C THR A 761 42.50 -3.00 19.02
N GLY A 762 41.65 -2.20 19.65
CA GLY A 762 40.60 -2.66 20.56
C GLY A 762 39.61 -3.67 19.96
N VAL A 763 39.37 -3.63 18.64
CA VAL A 763 38.48 -4.58 17.96
C VAL A 763 38.88 -6.03 18.19
N PHE A 764 40.18 -6.31 18.31
CA PHE A 764 40.71 -7.65 18.55
C PHE A 764 40.38 -8.20 19.94
N ALA A 765 40.03 -7.33 20.89
CA ALA A 765 39.63 -7.71 22.24
C ALA A 765 38.14 -8.07 22.34
N LEU A 766 37.31 -7.68 21.37
CA LEU A 766 35.87 -7.88 21.39
C LEU A 766 35.49 -9.37 21.25
N PRO A 767 34.53 -9.87 22.05
CA PRO A 767 34.25 -11.31 22.14
C PRO A 767 33.52 -11.89 20.93
N SER A 768 32.76 -11.05 20.20
CA SER A 768 31.95 -11.47 19.05
C SER A 768 32.55 -11.06 17.71
N ALA A 769 33.65 -10.30 17.71
CA ALA A 769 34.24 -9.77 16.48
C ALA A 769 34.78 -10.89 15.60
N ARG A 770 34.38 -10.88 14.33
CA ARG A 770 34.78 -11.86 13.32
C ARG A 770 35.50 -11.21 12.13
N ARG A 771 35.12 -9.99 11.77
CA ARG A 771 35.63 -9.29 10.60
C ARG A 771 36.11 -7.88 10.96
N ALA A 772 37.30 -7.52 10.51
CA ALA A 772 37.86 -6.19 10.66
C ALA A 772 38.38 -5.68 9.32
N TYR A 773 37.81 -4.56 8.85
CA TYR A 773 38.17 -3.85 7.64
C TYR A 773 38.70 -2.48 8.05
N LEU A 774 39.99 -2.23 7.83
CA LEU A 774 40.67 -1.02 8.27
C LEU A 774 41.23 -0.29 7.05
N TYR A 775 40.85 0.97 6.89
CA TYR A 775 41.28 1.86 5.81
C TYR A 775 41.92 3.13 6.36
N HIS A 776 42.91 3.66 5.64
CA HIS A 776 43.40 5.02 5.83
C HIS A 776 43.14 5.84 4.54
N VAL A 777 42.45 6.97 4.68
CA VAL A 777 42.03 7.84 3.58
C VAL A 777 43.08 8.93 3.37
N GLU A 778 43.63 9.03 2.16
CA GLU A 778 44.62 10.05 1.78
C GLU A 778 44.07 11.48 1.81
N HIS A 779 44.85 12.38 2.38
CA HIS A 779 44.90 13.81 2.02
C HIS A 779 46.33 14.10 1.54
N GLU A 780 46.45 14.92 0.49
CA GLU A 780 47.71 15.27 -0.19
C GLU A 780 48.89 15.43 0.80
N LEU A 781 49.88 14.52 0.69
CA LEU A 781 51.08 14.51 1.51
C LEU A 781 51.96 15.71 1.16
N GLU A 782 51.89 16.79 1.93
CA GLU A 782 53.00 17.75 2.04
C GLU A 782 54.03 17.22 3.04
N ASP A 783 55.32 17.45 2.77
CA ASP A 783 56.55 16.93 3.41
C ASP A 783 56.62 16.95 4.96
N TRP A 784 56.27 15.88 5.69
CA TRP A 784 56.39 15.87 7.17
C TRP A 784 56.98 14.56 7.73
N GLU A 785 57.96 14.70 8.65
CA GLU A 785 58.60 13.60 9.39
C GLU A 785 57.59 12.87 10.31
N VAL A 786 57.51 11.54 10.18
CA VAL A 786 56.64 10.68 10.99
C VAL A 786 57.15 10.65 12.44
N ASP A 787 56.39 11.21 13.37
CA ASP A 787 56.66 11.15 14.81
C ASP A 787 56.24 9.77 15.36
N LEU A 788 57.11 8.76 15.18
CA LEU A 788 56.89 7.35 15.54
C LEU A 788 56.67 7.07 17.04
N GLU A 789 56.74 8.10 17.90
CA GLU A 789 56.65 7.96 19.36
C GLU A 789 55.22 8.10 19.94
N ARG A 790 54.22 8.48 19.15
CA ARG A 790 52.83 8.62 19.62
C ARG A 790 52.01 7.35 19.45
N ASP A 791 52.20 6.39 20.33
CA ASP A 791 51.28 5.24 20.39
C ASP A 791 51.05 4.80 21.85
N GLU A 792 50.37 5.65 22.65
CA GLU A 792 49.84 5.25 23.96
C GLU A 792 48.78 4.12 23.82
N ASN A 793 48.17 3.98 22.63
CA ASN A 793 47.17 2.96 22.31
C ASN A 793 47.78 1.57 22.01
N THR A 794 49.05 1.45 21.60
CA THR A 794 49.72 0.14 21.42
C THR A 794 49.83 -0.65 22.71
N LEU A 795 49.97 0.03 23.85
CA LEU A 795 50.22 -0.62 25.13
C LEU A 795 49.09 -1.58 25.51
N GLN A 796 47.83 -1.26 25.19
CA GLN A 796 46.69 -2.15 25.47
C GLN A 796 46.65 -3.35 24.52
N PHE A 797 46.90 -3.15 23.23
CA PHE A 797 46.95 -4.23 22.23
C PHE A 797 48.06 -5.25 22.52
N LYS A 798 49.24 -4.77 22.93
CA LYS A 798 50.40 -5.62 23.29
C LYS A 798 50.10 -6.56 24.47
N THR A 799 49.05 -6.30 25.26
CA THR A 799 48.64 -7.19 26.38
C THR A 799 47.74 -8.35 25.95
N LEU A 800 47.20 -8.36 24.72
CA LEU A 800 46.34 -9.45 24.25
C LEU A 800 47.13 -10.75 24.04
N PRO A 801 46.72 -11.88 24.65
CA PRO A 801 47.37 -13.16 24.41
C PRO A 801 47.27 -13.59 22.93
N SER A 802 48.29 -14.27 22.40
CA SER A 802 48.17 -14.97 21.11
C SER A 802 46.97 -15.92 21.11
N SER A 803 46.29 -16.06 19.96
CA SER A 803 45.10 -16.92 19.78
C SER A 803 43.95 -16.64 20.76
N SER A 804 43.75 -15.36 21.11
CA SER A 804 42.66 -14.93 22.00
C SER A 804 41.44 -14.40 21.24
N SER A 805 41.62 -13.85 20.04
CA SER A 805 40.55 -13.21 19.26
C SER A 805 39.77 -14.20 18.39
N SER A 806 38.46 -13.95 18.23
CA SER A 806 37.56 -14.67 17.31
C SER A 806 37.56 -14.13 15.88
N ILE A 807 38.40 -13.13 15.58
CA ILE A 807 38.50 -12.58 14.23
C ILE A 807 39.02 -13.65 13.26
N GLU A 808 38.29 -13.82 12.16
CA GLU A 808 38.52 -14.79 11.09
C GLU A 808 38.97 -14.10 9.80
N GLN A 809 38.58 -12.83 9.59
CA GLN A 809 38.95 -12.04 8.40
C GLN A 809 39.50 -10.66 8.80
N ILE A 810 40.65 -10.33 8.21
CA ILE A 810 41.30 -9.04 8.38
C ILE A 810 41.62 -8.48 7.01
N GLU A 811 41.25 -7.23 6.81
CA GLU A 811 41.56 -6.46 5.61
C GLU A 811 42.13 -5.11 6.03
N LEU A 812 43.37 -4.85 5.62
CA LEU A 812 44.11 -3.62 5.85
C LEU A 812 44.33 -2.99 4.48
N ARG A 813 43.81 -1.79 4.26
CA ARG A 813 44.00 -1.07 3.01
C ARG A 813 44.58 0.31 3.30
N ASN A 814 45.59 0.67 2.53
CA ASN A 814 46.34 1.91 2.72
C ASN A 814 46.90 2.08 4.14
N CYS A 815 47.06 1.00 4.89
CA CYS A 815 47.51 1.03 6.29
C CYS A 815 49.01 0.71 6.36
N ALA A 816 49.69 1.17 7.42
CA ALA A 816 51.10 0.89 7.63
C ALA A 816 51.44 0.70 9.13
N PRO A 817 50.92 -0.37 9.78
CA PRO A 817 51.29 -0.71 11.15
C PRO A 817 52.78 -1.02 11.27
N ASN A 818 53.46 -0.50 12.30
CA ASN A 818 54.84 -0.92 12.59
C ASN A 818 54.98 -2.46 12.73
N ASP A 819 56.20 -2.96 12.56
CA ASP A 819 56.56 -4.38 12.60
C ASP A 819 55.99 -5.13 13.83
N ASP A 820 56.07 -4.53 15.01
CA ASP A 820 55.48 -5.08 16.23
C ASP A 820 53.98 -5.30 16.07
N ASN A 821 53.24 -4.28 15.64
CA ASN A 821 51.79 -4.29 15.46
C ASN A 821 51.36 -5.27 14.37
N ALA A 822 52.04 -5.28 13.22
CA ALA A 822 51.78 -6.21 12.13
C ALA A 822 51.94 -7.67 12.61
N GLY A 823 53.00 -7.95 13.37
CA GLY A 823 53.22 -9.25 13.98
C GLY A 823 52.12 -9.63 14.98
N HIS A 824 51.66 -8.69 15.80
CA HIS A 824 50.59 -8.94 16.78
C HIS A 824 49.21 -9.16 16.12
N ILE A 825 48.84 -8.37 15.10
CA ILE A 825 47.58 -8.50 14.32
C ILE A 825 47.42 -9.91 13.79
N LEU A 826 48.49 -10.53 13.30
CA LEU A 826 48.46 -11.89 12.76
C LEU A 826 48.50 -12.99 13.84
N ARG A 827 49.03 -12.69 15.03
CA ARG A 827 49.22 -13.67 16.12
C ARG A 827 48.04 -13.77 17.08
N VAL A 828 47.24 -12.72 17.20
CA VAL A 828 46.09 -12.62 18.13
C VAL A 828 44.88 -13.46 17.71
N PRO A 829 44.51 -13.58 16.41
CA PRO A 829 43.44 -14.46 15.93
C PRO A 829 43.64 -15.95 16.27
N LYS A 830 42.54 -16.65 16.55
CA LYS A 830 42.55 -18.12 16.77
C LYS A 830 42.78 -18.91 15.48
N ALA A 831 42.10 -18.54 14.40
CA ALA A 831 42.19 -19.19 13.10
C ALA A 831 41.77 -18.18 12.02
N LEU A 832 42.75 -17.62 11.32
CA LEU A 832 42.51 -16.65 10.26
C LEU A 832 42.16 -17.38 8.96
N THR A 833 41.06 -16.99 8.31
CA THR A 833 40.59 -17.54 7.04
C THR A 833 40.91 -16.63 5.85
N SER A 834 40.95 -15.31 6.08
CA SER A 834 41.30 -14.32 5.05
C SER A 834 42.19 -13.23 5.62
N PHE A 835 43.28 -12.92 4.92
CA PHE A 835 44.15 -11.79 5.19
C PHE A 835 44.40 -11.01 3.90
N ILE A 836 43.94 -9.77 3.86
CA ILE A 836 44.15 -8.85 2.75
C ILE A 836 44.93 -7.66 3.29
N TYR A 837 46.07 -7.35 2.68
CA TYR A 837 46.90 -6.23 3.08
C TYR A 837 47.40 -5.48 1.86
N GLU A 838 46.84 -4.30 1.64
CA GLU A 838 47.33 -3.28 0.74
C GLU A 838 48.06 -2.23 1.57
N MET A 839 49.38 -2.16 1.39
CA MET A 839 50.27 -1.27 2.13
C MET A 839 50.10 0.17 1.63
N GLY A 840 49.99 1.13 2.57
CA GLY A 840 49.80 2.56 2.27
C GLY A 840 51.08 3.40 2.20
N PRO A 841 50.97 4.75 2.09
CA PRO A 841 52.00 5.68 1.56
C PRO A 841 53.17 5.98 2.51
N ILE A 842 53.51 5.07 3.42
CA ILE A 842 54.69 5.24 4.28
C ILE A 842 55.94 4.81 3.53
N ASP A 843 57.02 5.56 3.73
CA ASP A 843 58.41 5.26 3.34
C ASP A 843 58.61 3.75 3.05
N PRO A 844 58.62 3.38 1.74
CA PRO A 844 58.74 1.99 1.30
C PRO A 844 59.97 1.29 1.90
N SER A 845 61.01 2.04 2.27
CA SER A 845 62.22 1.52 2.90
C SER A 845 61.98 0.82 4.25
N GLN A 846 60.82 1.01 4.89
CA GLN A 846 60.48 0.39 6.18
C GLN A 846 59.76 -0.95 6.04
N PHE A 847 58.88 -1.11 5.04
CA PHE A 847 57.97 -2.27 4.93
C PHE A 847 58.43 -3.35 3.96
N PHE A 848 59.27 -3.00 2.98
CA PHE A 848 59.84 -3.98 2.05
C PHE A 848 61.11 -4.65 2.58
N THR A 849 61.47 -4.42 3.86
CA THR A 849 62.67 -4.99 4.48
C THR A 849 62.55 -6.49 4.78
N GLU A 850 63.69 -7.16 4.97
CA GLU A 850 63.74 -8.54 5.45
C GLU A 850 63.01 -8.71 6.80
N GLY A 851 63.00 -7.69 7.65
CA GLY A 851 62.33 -7.69 8.95
C GLY A 851 60.81 -7.84 8.82
N SER A 852 60.19 -6.95 8.06
CA SER A 852 58.74 -6.87 7.89
C SER A 852 58.17 -8.08 7.16
N CYS A 853 58.78 -8.49 6.04
CA CYS A 853 58.39 -9.72 5.32
C CYS A 853 58.48 -10.96 6.22
N ARG A 854 59.55 -11.05 7.04
CA ARG A 854 59.72 -12.15 7.99
C ARG A 854 58.65 -12.13 9.08
N ILE A 855 58.28 -10.98 9.59
CA ILE A 855 57.26 -10.83 10.64
C ILE A 855 55.88 -11.25 10.11
N ILE A 856 55.48 -10.75 8.94
CA ILE A 856 54.23 -11.13 8.28
C ILE A 856 54.21 -12.64 8.04
N ARG A 857 55.28 -13.19 7.46
CA ARG A 857 55.41 -14.62 7.20
C ARG A 857 55.31 -15.46 8.47
N GLN A 858 55.99 -15.08 9.55
CA GLN A 858 55.92 -15.77 10.85
C GLN A 858 54.53 -15.69 11.49
N GLY A 859 53.82 -14.58 11.29
CA GLY A 859 52.43 -14.42 11.72
C GLY A 859 51.51 -15.41 11.01
N LEU A 860 51.65 -15.49 9.68
CA LEU A 860 50.83 -16.34 8.81
C LEU A 860 51.06 -17.85 9.03
N GLU A 861 52.25 -18.29 9.45
CA GLU A 861 52.58 -19.72 9.67
C GLU A 861 51.59 -20.46 10.59
N ARG A 862 51.00 -19.74 11.54
CA ARG A 862 50.01 -20.29 12.48
C ARG A 862 48.69 -20.65 11.81
N HIS A 863 48.39 -20.03 10.68
CA HIS A 863 47.15 -20.16 9.94
C HIS A 863 47.31 -21.03 8.68
N THR A 864 48.40 -21.79 8.58
CA THR A 864 48.70 -22.70 7.45
C THR A 864 47.56 -23.67 7.10
N THR A 865 46.75 -24.06 8.10
CA THR A 865 45.60 -24.97 7.92
C THR A 865 44.25 -24.26 7.88
N SER A 866 44.18 -22.96 8.16
CA SER A 866 42.92 -22.20 8.21
C SER A 866 42.81 -21.12 7.13
N LEU A 867 43.92 -20.60 6.61
CA LEU A 867 43.94 -19.49 5.67
C LEU A 867 43.54 -19.96 4.27
N HIS A 868 42.45 -19.41 3.75
CA HIS A 868 41.89 -19.70 2.43
C HIS A 868 42.21 -18.61 1.40
N THR A 869 42.35 -17.38 1.88
CA THR A 869 42.60 -16.18 1.07
C THR A 869 43.79 -15.39 1.63
N LEU A 870 44.73 -15.04 0.77
CA LEU A 870 45.85 -14.17 1.08
C LEU A 870 46.01 -13.13 -0.02
N SER A 871 46.02 -11.85 0.34
CA SER A 871 46.38 -10.74 -0.55
C SER A 871 47.46 -9.87 0.09
N LEU A 872 48.57 -9.65 -0.62
CA LEU A 872 49.64 -8.72 -0.23
C LEU A 872 50.00 -7.83 -1.43
N THR A 873 49.68 -6.53 -1.36
CA THR A 873 49.91 -5.55 -2.45
C THR A 873 50.21 -4.15 -1.86
N TYR A 874 50.38 -3.14 -2.70
CA TYR A 874 50.60 -1.73 -2.30
C TYR A 874 49.97 -0.73 -3.30
N ALA A 875 49.76 0.51 -2.85
CA ALA A 875 49.12 1.61 -3.61
C ALA A 875 50.00 2.16 -4.76
N GLU A 876 49.40 2.80 -5.77
CA GLU A 876 50.08 3.16 -7.05
C GLU A 876 51.08 4.32 -6.91
N ASN A 877 50.79 5.28 -6.03
CA ASN A 877 51.60 6.49 -5.86
C ASN A 877 52.93 6.25 -5.12
N ASP A 878 53.12 5.04 -4.56
CA ASP A 878 54.16 4.77 -3.55
C ASP A 878 55.08 3.62 -3.95
N ALA A 879 55.41 3.55 -5.24
CA ALA A 879 56.43 2.62 -5.70
C ALA A 879 57.72 2.75 -4.86
N PRO A 880 58.37 1.63 -4.48
CA PRO A 880 59.55 1.68 -3.64
C PRO A 880 60.63 2.59 -4.20
N GLU A 881 61.32 3.36 -3.36
CA GLU A 881 62.49 4.09 -3.84
C GLU A 881 63.51 3.11 -4.46
N PRO A 882 64.19 3.48 -5.57
CA PRO A 882 65.05 2.59 -6.36
C PRO A 882 66.28 2.01 -5.62
N GLU A 883 66.45 2.29 -4.33
CA GLU A 883 67.56 1.81 -3.49
C GLU A 883 67.13 0.79 -2.42
N VAL A 884 65.83 0.46 -2.31
CA VAL A 884 65.32 -0.50 -1.32
C VAL A 884 65.40 -1.94 -1.86
N GLU A 885 66.19 -2.80 -1.20
CA GLU A 885 66.24 -4.24 -1.52
C GLU A 885 65.04 -4.97 -0.89
N ALA A 886 64.04 -5.29 -1.70
CA ALA A 886 62.90 -6.08 -1.28
C ALA A 886 63.21 -7.59 -1.27
N LYS A 887 62.66 -8.33 -0.29
CA LYS A 887 62.74 -9.80 -0.24
C LYS A 887 61.40 -10.45 -0.51
N ALA A 888 61.43 -11.54 -1.28
CA ALA A 888 60.26 -12.38 -1.52
C ALA A 888 59.70 -12.99 -0.22
N ILE A 889 58.39 -13.22 -0.17
CA ILE A 889 57.67 -13.77 1.00
C ILE A 889 58.05 -15.23 1.33
N GLY A 890 58.73 -15.91 0.39
CA GLY A 890 59.15 -17.30 0.51
C GLY A 890 58.03 -18.30 0.19
N SER A 891 58.33 -19.60 0.30
CA SER A 891 57.41 -20.66 -0.13
C SER A 891 56.11 -20.69 0.70
N LEU A 892 54.95 -20.78 0.04
CA LEU A 892 53.64 -20.95 0.65
C LEU A 892 53.10 -22.40 0.54
N GLN A 893 53.93 -23.37 0.15
CA GLN A 893 53.52 -24.78 0.00
C GLN A 893 52.93 -25.41 1.28
N ALA A 894 53.32 -24.91 2.45
CA ALA A 894 52.78 -25.37 3.74
C ALA A 894 51.32 -24.91 3.99
N PHE A 895 50.79 -23.95 3.23
CA PHE A 895 49.45 -23.41 3.38
C PHE A 895 48.43 -24.25 2.62
N THR A 896 48.08 -25.41 3.16
CA THR A 896 47.27 -26.41 2.45
C THR A 896 45.84 -25.99 2.17
N SER A 897 45.31 -25.03 2.93
CA SER A 897 43.92 -24.53 2.77
C SER A 897 43.82 -23.31 1.86
N LEU A 898 44.97 -22.76 1.41
CA LEU A 898 45.04 -21.52 0.64
C LEU A 898 44.62 -21.77 -0.81
N THR A 899 43.47 -21.20 -1.20
CA THR A 899 42.89 -21.36 -2.54
C THR A 899 42.96 -20.08 -3.36
N ASN A 900 42.97 -18.91 -2.72
CA ASN A 900 42.93 -17.61 -3.36
C ASN A 900 44.18 -16.82 -2.96
N LEU A 901 44.98 -16.42 -3.95
CA LEU A 901 46.25 -15.74 -3.73
C LEU A 901 46.38 -14.51 -4.63
N ARG A 902 46.49 -13.33 -4.03
CA ARG A 902 46.81 -12.06 -4.71
C ARG A 902 48.16 -11.56 -4.19
N LEU A 903 49.14 -11.37 -5.05
CA LEU A 903 50.47 -10.90 -4.63
C LEU A 903 50.99 -9.86 -5.61
N ALA A 904 51.50 -8.74 -5.08
CA ALA A 904 52.35 -7.86 -5.87
C ALA A 904 53.61 -8.63 -6.30
N THR A 905 54.07 -8.39 -7.53
CA THR A 905 55.19 -9.15 -8.10
C THR A 905 56.47 -9.05 -7.27
N ILE A 906 56.65 -7.94 -6.53
CA ILE A 906 57.75 -7.75 -5.57
C ILE A 906 57.79 -8.81 -4.45
N PHE A 907 56.64 -9.30 -3.96
CA PHE A 907 56.58 -10.36 -2.94
C PHE A 907 56.88 -11.75 -3.54
N VAL A 908 56.80 -11.89 -4.86
CA VAL A 908 57.11 -13.12 -5.59
C VAL A 908 58.60 -13.18 -5.89
N PHE A 909 59.16 -12.13 -6.51
CA PHE A 909 60.52 -12.16 -7.03
C PHE A 909 61.56 -11.54 -6.09
N GLY A 910 61.16 -10.60 -5.22
CA GLY A 910 62.09 -9.72 -4.51
C GLY A 910 62.97 -8.91 -5.48
N GLY A 911 64.01 -8.25 -4.97
CA GLY A 911 64.98 -7.50 -5.78
C GLY A 911 65.05 -6.02 -5.44
N VAL A 912 65.88 -5.30 -6.18
CA VAL A 912 66.02 -3.84 -6.09
C VAL A 912 65.07 -3.21 -7.11
N TYR A 913 64.23 -2.29 -6.67
CA TYR A 913 63.37 -1.52 -7.55
C TYR A 913 64.24 -0.71 -8.51
N THR A 914 64.08 -0.88 -9.82
CA THR A 914 64.82 -0.09 -10.82
C THR A 914 63.83 0.72 -11.63
N ASP A 915 64.10 2.02 -11.81
CA ASP A 915 63.24 2.98 -12.54
C ASP A 915 62.45 2.33 -13.67
N LEU A 916 61.13 2.51 -13.60
CA LEU A 916 60.11 2.07 -14.56
C LEU A 916 60.67 2.05 -15.99
N GLY A 917 60.94 0.84 -16.49
CA GLY A 917 61.41 0.61 -17.85
C GLY A 917 62.81 0.00 -18.01
N ASN A 918 63.55 -0.23 -16.92
CA ASN A 918 64.86 -0.90 -16.98
C ASN A 918 64.96 -2.15 -16.09
N ASP A 919 63.94 -3.04 -16.12
CA ASP A 919 64.15 -4.44 -15.74
C ASP A 919 65.08 -5.09 -16.80
N HIS A 920 66.37 -4.79 -16.70
CA HIS A 920 67.47 -5.47 -17.41
C HIS A 920 67.65 -6.86 -16.80
N TRP A 921 66.57 -7.63 -16.75
CA TRP A 921 66.63 -9.05 -16.53
C TRP A 921 67.32 -9.69 -17.75
N ASP A 922 68.61 -9.99 -17.58
CA ASP A 922 69.36 -10.81 -18.52
C ASP A 922 69.22 -12.28 -18.09
N PRO A 923 68.46 -13.12 -18.83
CA PRO A 923 68.31 -14.55 -18.53
C PRO A 923 69.63 -15.33 -18.57
N LEU A 924 70.74 -14.69 -19.00
CA LEU A 924 72.09 -15.26 -19.03
C LEU A 924 72.99 -14.73 -17.90
N ASN A 925 72.49 -13.89 -16.97
CA ASN A 925 73.28 -13.35 -15.88
C ASN A 925 73.67 -14.46 -14.88
N PRO A 926 74.97 -14.81 -14.78
CA PRO A 926 75.42 -15.93 -13.96
C PRO A 926 75.38 -15.65 -12.45
N ASN A 927 75.13 -14.41 -12.03
CA ASN A 927 74.96 -14.05 -10.61
C ASN A 927 73.52 -14.24 -10.11
N ASP A 928 72.55 -14.46 -11.01
CA ASP A 928 71.15 -14.68 -10.64
C ASP A 928 70.94 -16.18 -10.32
N SER A 929 71.05 -16.53 -9.04
CA SER A 929 71.25 -17.92 -8.59
C SER A 929 70.00 -18.84 -8.66
N LYS A 930 68.86 -18.35 -9.17
CA LYS A 930 67.63 -19.14 -9.38
C LYS A 930 67.02 -18.89 -10.76
N PRO A 931 66.58 -19.94 -11.49
CA PRO A 931 65.85 -19.76 -12.74
C PRO A 931 64.50 -19.07 -12.47
N VAL A 932 64.37 -17.84 -12.96
CA VAL A 932 63.21 -16.96 -12.77
C VAL A 932 61.91 -17.60 -13.25
N GLU A 933 61.98 -18.51 -14.24
CA GLU A 933 60.85 -19.27 -14.75
C GLU A 933 60.18 -20.15 -13.68
N THR A 934 60.94 -20.59 -12.66
CA THR A 934 60.43 -21.45 -11.58
C THR A 934 59.98 -20.69 -10.33
N GLY A 935 60.29 -19.38 -10.24
CA GLY A 935 60.10 -18.59 -9.02
C GLY A 935 58.66 -18.59 -8.50
N LEU A 936 57.68 -18.51 -9.41
CA LEU A 936 56.26 -18.56 -9.06
C LEU A 936 55.87 -19.97 -8.55
N MET A 937 56.34 -21.04 -9.19
CA MET A 937 56.07 -22.43 -8.78
C MET A 937 56.64 -22.79 -7.40
N ASP A 938 57.78 -22.21 -7.02
CA ASP A 938 58.39 -22.41 -5.70
C ASP A 938 57.55 -21.81 -4.56
N ILE A 939 56.71 -20.82 -4.88
CA ILE A 939 55.90 -20.07 -3.93
C ILE A 939 54.49 -20.64 -3.80
N LEU A 940 53.83 -20.99 -4.91
CA LEU A 940 52.40 -21.32 -4.92
C LEU A 940 52.03 -22.52 -4.00
N PRO A 941 50.92 -22.42 -3.26
CA PRO A 941 50.39 -23.54 -2.49
C PRO A 941 49.77 -24.60 -3.42
N PRO A 942 49.74 -25.89 -3.01
CA PRO A 942 49.31 -26.99 -3.88
C PRO A 942 47.84 -26.92 -4.32
N ASN A 943 46.98 -26.22 -3.56
CA ASN A 943 45.54 -26.14 -3.76
C ASN A 943 45.07 -24.78 -4.29
N VAL A 944 45.98 -23.93 -4.78
CA VAL A 944 45.61 -22.63 -5.37
C VAL A 944 44.64 -22.83 -6.54
N ARG A 945 43.55 -22.07 -6.53
CA ARG A 945 42.50 -22.04 -7.55
C ARG A 945 42.51 -20.74 -8.34
N SER A 946 42.66 -19.62 -7.63
CA SER A 946 42.76 -18.29 -8.22
C SER A 946 44.09 -17.65 -7.83
N LEU A 947 44.83 -17.19 -8.84
CA LEU A 947 46.08 -16.45 -8.68
C LEU A 947 45.94 -15.08 -9.33
N GLU A 948 46.26 -14.04 -8.58
CA GLU A 948 46.28 -12.67 -9.08
C GLU A 948 47.64 -12.04 -8.79
N LEU A 949 48.25 -11.50 -9.84
CA LEU A 949 49.53 -10.81 -9.75
C LEU A 949 49.27 -9.33 -9.98
N THR A 950 49.57 -8.54 -8.95
CA THR A 950 49.40 -7.08 -8.96
C THR A 950 50.74 -6.39 -9.16
N ARG A 951 50.72 -5.13 -9.59
CA ARG A 951 51.94 -4.36 -9.89
C ARG A 951 52.86 -5.14 -10.85
N CYS A 952 52.29 -5.63 -11.94
CA CYS A 952 53.04 -6.42 -12.92
C CYS A 952 54.14 -5.60 -13.60
N GLU A 953 54.01 -4.27 -13.64
CA GLU A 953 54.96 -3.31 -14.17
C GLU A 953 56.35 -3.39 -13.51
N ASP A 954 56.45 -3.70 -12.21
CA ASP A 954 57.74 -3.77 -11.50
C ASP A 954 58.66 -4.86 -12.07
N HIS A 955 58.07 -5.97 -12.52
CA HIS A 955 58.77 -7.17 -12.96
C HIS A 955 58.13 -7.74 -14.23
N PHE A 956 57.74 -6.89 -15.18
CA PHE A 956 56.86 -7.28 -16.29
C PHE A 956 57.39 -8.46 -17.10
N THR A 957 58.68 -8.41 -17.48
CA THR A 957 59.32 -9.47 -18.28
C THR A 957 59.42 -10.78 -17.50
N ARG A 958 59.81 -10.71 -16.22
CA ARG A 958 59.92 -11.88 -15.33
C ARG A 958 58.56 -12.51 -15.06
N THR A 959 57.54 -11.68 -14.85
CA THR A 959 56.15 -12.09 -14.64
C THR A 959 55.61 -12.84 -15.85
N CYS A 960 55.79 -12.30 -17.05
CA CYS A 960 55.41 -12.97 -18.29
C CYS A 960 56.11 -14.32 -18.45
N ALA A 961 57.41 -14.42 -18.17
CA ALA A 961 58.16 -15.67 -18.25
C ALA A 961 57.68 -16.72 -17.23
N ALA A 962 57.46 -16.31 -15.97
CA ALA A 962 56.99 -17.18 -14.91
C ALA A 962 55.56 -17.69 -15.14
N VAL A 963 54.64 -16.82 -15.60
CA VAL A 963 53.26 -17.20 -15.95
C VAL A 963 53.25 -18.15 -17.15
N LYS A 964 54.08 -17.87 -18.17
CA LYS A 964 54.24 -18.77 -19.31
C LYS A 964 54.70 -20.16 -18.87
N TYR A 965 55.70 -20.23 -17.98
CA TYR A 965 56.18 -21.50 -17.43
C TYR A 965 55.08 -22.22 -16.63
N LEU A 966 54.38 -21.49 -15.76
CA LEU A 966 53.25 -22.00 -14.97
C LEU A 966 52.17 -22.66 -15.85
N LEU A 967 51.76 -21.99 -16.93
CA LEU A 967 50.78 -22.52 -17.90
C LEU A 967 51.26 -23.82 -18.56
N THR A 968 52.56 -23.96 -18.85
CA THR A 968 53.11 -25.22 -19.41
C THR A 968 53.18 -26.37 -18.41
N GLN A 969 53.15 -26.07 -17.10
CA GLN A 969 53.28 -27.05 -16.02
C GLN A 969 51.94 -27.34 -15.33
N ARG A 970 50.81 -27.28 -16.05
CA ARG A 970 49.44 -27.47 -15.54
C ARG A 970 49.25 -28.67 -14.60
N ILE A 971 49.97 -29.78 -14.81
CA ILE A 971 49.86 -31.01 -14.00
C ILE A 971 50.28 -30.75 -12.54
N ALA A 972 51.19 -29.80 -12.29
CA ALA A 972 51.69 -29.50 -10.95
C ALA A 972 50.67 -28.76 -10.07
N LEU A 973 49.72 -28.04 -10.67
CA LEU A 973 48.69 -27.27 -9.97
C LEU A 973 47.30 -27.53 -10.57
N PRO A 974 46.73 -28.73 -10.34
CA PRO A 974 45.51 -29.17 -11.01
C PRO A 974 44.26 -28.38 -10.60
N ALA A 975 44.31 -27.67 -9.47
CA ALA A 975 43.21 -26.87 -8.95
C ALA A 975 43.15 -25.45 -9.56
N LEU A 976 44.21 -24.99 -10.22
CA LEU A 976 44.30 -23.63 -10.75
C LEU A 976 43.34 -23.45 -11.93
N SER A 977 42.39 -22.53 -11.78
CA SER A 977 41.35 -22.23 -12.76
C SER A 977 41.47 -20.84 -13.37
N SER A 978 42.07 -19.88 -12.65
CA SER A 978 42.17 -18.48 -13.07
C SER A 978 43.53 -17.88 -12.72
N ILE A 979 44.04 -17.06 -13.64
CA ILE A 979 45.18 -16.17 -13.45
C ILE A 979 44.73 -14.76 -13.87
N SER A 980 44.93 -13.77 -13.02
CA SER A 980 44.71 -12.35 -13.35
C SER A 980 46.03 -11.58 -13.25
N LEU A 981 46.28 -10.71 -14.21
CA LEU A 981 47.43 -9.81 -14.24
C LEU A 981 46.91 -8.37 -14.17
N GLU A 982 47.36 -7.61 -13.18
CA GLU A 982 47.03 -6.21 -13.03
C GLU A 982 48.26 -5.35 -13.38
N ILE A 983 48.04 -4.36 -14.25
CA ILE A 983 49.05 -3.41 -14.72
C ILE A 983 48.44 -2.01 -14.80
N SER A 984 49.17 -0.99 -14.39
CA SER A 984 48.69 0.40 -14.49
C SER A 984 48.51 0.83 -15.95
N GLU A 985 47.55 1.72 -16.21
CA GLU A 985 47.28 2.28 -17.55
C GLU A 985 48.55 2.96 -18.11
N SER A 986 49.24 3.72 -17.26
CA SER A 986 50.50 4.40 -17.58
C SER A 986 51.61 3.43 -18.01
N ALA A 987 51.75 2.28 -17.34
CA ALA A 987 52.74 1.28 -17.71
C ALA A 987 52.31 0.47 -18.96
N SER A 988 51.01 0.29 -19.17
CA SER A 988 50.45 -0.43 -20.31
C SER A 988 50.85 0.20 -21.66
N GLU A 989 50.85 1.53 -21.74
CA GLU A 989 51.25 2.28 -22.95
C GLU A 989 52.72 2.04 -23.34
N HIS A 990 53.58 1.70 -22.37
CA HIS A 990 55.03 1.61 -22.56
C HIS A 990 55.57 0.19 -22.71
N LEU A 991 54.83 -0.85 -22.29
CA LEU A 991 55.36 -2.21 -22.10
C LEU A 991 54.99 -3.25 -23.17
N CYS A 992 54.52 -2.86 -24.36
CA CYS A 992 54.07 -3.81 -25.42
C CYS A 992 53.11 -4.90 -24.90
N VAL A 993 52.26 -4.55 -23.92
CA VAL A 993 51.46 -5.49 -23.12
C VAL A 993 50.58 -6.38 -23.98
N ASP A 994 49.96 -5.81 -25.02
CA ASP A 994 49.06 -6.50 -25.94
C ASP A 994 49.70 -7.74 -26.59
N THR A 995 50.97 -7.64 -26.96
CA THR A 995 51.65 -8.73 -27.70
C THR A 995 51.95 -9.90 -26.78
N PHE A 996 52.41 -9.61 -25.55
CA PHE A 996 52.70 -10.64 -24.55
C PHE A 996 51.42 -11.27 -24.00
N TYR A 997 50.42 -10.44 -23.72
CA TYR A 997 49.13 -10.91 -23.23
C TYR A 997 48.43 -11.82 -24.24
N ALA A 998 48.46 -11.49 -25.53
CA ALA A 998 47.93 -12.36 -26.59
C ALA A 998 48.60 -13.75 -26.58
N SER A 999 49.92 -13.81 -26.42
CA SER A 999 50.66 -15.08 -26.35
C SER A 999 50.32 -15.89 -25.10
N LEU A 1000 50.19 -15.24 -23.94
CA LEU A 1000 49.81 -15.91 -22.69
C LEU A 1000 48.36 -16.40 -22.73
N LYS A 1001 47.44 -15.62 -23.31
CA LYS A 1001 46.03 -15.95 -23.43
C LYS A 1001 45.79 -17.18 -24.31
N GLU A 1002 46.56 -17.33 -25.38
CA GLU A 1002 46.53 -18.55 -26.21
C GLU A 1002 46.94 -19.78 -25.40
N LEU A 1003 48.05 -19.70 -24.66
CA LEU A 1003 48.54 -20.79 -23.79
C LEU A 1003 47.58 -21.11 -22.63
N ALA A 1004 46.95 -20.09 -22.04
CA ALA A 1004 45.96 -20.26 -20.98
C ALA A 1004 44.71 -20.97 -21.49
N THR A 1005 44.24 -20.59 -22.69
CA THR A 1005 43.11 -21.26 -23.37
C THR A 1005 43.40 -22.74 -23.63
N GLN A 1006 44.60 -23.07 -24.13
CA GLN A 1006 45.03 -24.47 -24.31
C GLN A 1006 45.09 -25.24 -22.99
N SER A 1007 45.43 -24.55 -21.91
CA SER A 1007 45.53 -25.09 -20.56
C SER A 1007 44.20 -25.08 -19.80
N GLY A 1008 43.10 -24.59 -20.40
CA GLY A 1008 41.79 -24.48 -19.75
C GLY A 1008 41.78 -23.60 -18.49
N ILE A 1009 42.70 -22.62 -18.42
CA ILE A 1009 42.82 -21.63 -17.35
C ILE A 1009 42.31 -20.31 -17.90
N TRP A 1010 41.45 -19.62 -17.15
CA TRP A 1010 41.04 -18.27 -17.49
C TRP A 1010 42.19 -17.30 -17.23
N LEU A 1011 42.56 -16.49 -18.21
CA LEU A 1011 43.56 -15.43 -18.07
C LEU A 1011 42.88 -14.07 -18.26
N GLY A 1012 42.98 -13.23 -17.23
CA GLY A 1012 42.52 -11.85 -17.23
C GLY A 1012 43.68 -10.86 -17.26
N LEU A 1013 43.40 -9.65 -17.76
CA LEU A 1013 44.25 -8.48 -17.66
C LEU A 1013 43.37 -7.33 -17.18
N SER A 1014 43.77 -6.70 -16.07
CA SER A 1014 43.15 -5.48 -15.56
C SER A 1014 44.04 -4.29 -15.89
N GLN A 1015 43.47 -3.28 -16.55
CA GLN A 1015 44.15 -2.03 -16.98
C GLN A 1015 43.47 -0.77 -16.41
N ASP A 1016 42.35 -0.90 -15.69
CA ASP A 1016 41.56 0.21 -15.19
C ASP A 1016 41.92 0.52 -13.74
N PHE A 1017 42.54 1.68 -13.51
CA PHE A 1017 42.60 2.35 -12.21
C PHE A 1017 42.24 3.83 -12.42
N GLU A 1018 40.95 4.12 -12.60
CA GLU A 1018 40.48 5.41 -12.07
C GLU A 1018 40.51 5.25 -10.54
N VAL A 1019 41.23 6.13 -9.83
CA VAL A 1019 40.96 6.35 -8.39
C VAL A 1019 39.45 6.58 -8.32
N PRO A 1020 38.66 5.66 -7.75
CA PRO A 1020 37.23 5.82 -7.85
C PRO A 1020 36.86 7.05 -7.02
N GLU A 1021 36.06 7.96 -7.60
CA GLU A 1021 35.33 8.96 -6.79
C GLU A 1021 34.39 8.26 -5.77
N GLU A 1022 34.20 6.94 -5.90
CA GLU A 1022 33.34 6.07 -5.09
C GLU A 1022 34.11 5.17 -4.10
N GLU A 1023 33.44 4.77 -3.02
CA GLU A 1023 33.97 3.89 -1.98
C GLU A 1023 34.32 2.47 -2.53
N MET A 1024 35.59 2.07 -2.44
CA MET A 1024 36.11 0.78 -2.91
C MET A 1024 35.39 -0.43 -2.29
N GLY A 1025 35.10 -1.46 -3.08
CA GLY A 1025 34.54 -2.73 -2.59
C GLY A 1025 35.55 -3.53 -1.79
N TRP A 1026 35.14 -4.13 -0.67
CA TRP A 1026 35.98 -4.91 0.24
C TRP A 1026 35.99 -6.39 -0.13
N GLY A 1027 36.92 -7.19 0.39
CA GLY A 1027 37.02 -8.63 0.09
C GLY A 1027 37.87 -8.95 -1.14
N PHE A 1028 38.11 -10.25 -1.37
CA PHE A 1028 39.07 -10.72 -2.38
C PHE A 1028 38.62 -10.41 -3.81
N ASP A 1029 37.32 -10.51 -4.10
CA ASP A 1029 36.75 -10.17 -5.40
C ASP A 1029 36.14 -8.76 -5.40
N GLU A 1030 36.47 -7.94 -4.38
CA GLU A 1030 35.80 -6.65 -4.10
C GLU A 1030 34.26 -6.77 -4.03
N ASP A 1031 33.80 -7.97 -3.66
CA ASP A 1031 32.43 -8.43 -3.64
C ASP A 1031 31.69 -7.99 -2.37
N VAL A 1032 32.43 -7.64 -1.32
CA VAL A 1032 31.89 -7.02 -0.10
C VAL A 1032 31.72 -5.53 -0.36
N LYS A 1033 30.67 -5.20 -1.12
CA LYS A 1033 30.23 -3.81 -1.30
C LYS A 1033 29.24 -3.44 -0.20
N TRP A 1034 29.63 -2.50 0.65
CA TRP A 1034 28.72 -1.93 1.64
C TRP A 1034 27.96 -0.78 0.99
N ALA A 1035 26.65 -0.97 0.82
CA ALA A 1035 25.71 0.13 0.53
C ALA A 1035 26.15 1.15 -0.51
N LYS A 1036 26.30 0.75 -1.78
CA LYS A 1036 26.14 1.77 -2.81
C LYS A 1036 24.75 2.39 -2.68
N GLN A 1037 24.72 3.71 -2.86
CA GLN A 1037 23.55 4.43 -3.31
C GLN A 1037 23.30 4.02 -4.78
N GLU A 1038 22.92 2.76 -5.01
CA GLU A 1038 22.59 2.27 -6.34
C GLU A 1038 21.16 2.71 -6.69
N GLY A 1039 21.08 3.71 -7.57
CA GLY A 1039 19.91 3.81 -8.44
C GLY A 1039 19.84 2.56 -9.31
N ASP A 1040 18.64 2.00 -9.37
CA ASP A 1040 18.14 0.95 -10.27
C ASP A 1040 18.97 -0.33 -10.44
N ASP A 1041 18.41 -1.38 -9.84
CA ASP A 1041 18.32 -2.78 -10.31
C ASP A 1041 18.99 -3.82 -9.40
N THR A 1042 18.31 -4.14 -8.29
CA THR A 1042 17.94 -5.53 -7.89
C THR A 1042 17.20 -5.54 -6.55
N GLU A 1043 16.08 -6.27 -6.49
CA GLU A 1043 15.08 -6.28 -5.40
C GLU A 1043 15.53 -6.79 -4.00
N GLN A 1044 16.81 -6.96 -3.69
CA GLN A 1044 17.22 -7.69 -2.47
C GLN A 1044 17.73 -6.87 -1.25
N ASN A 1045 17.66 -5.54 -1.22
CA ASN A 1045 18.12 -4.76 -0.05
C ASN A 1045 17.16 -3.65 0.46
N LYS A 1046 15.87 -3.95 0.62
CA LYS A 1046 14.83 -3.01 1.09
C LYS A 1046 14.79 -2.74 2.63
N GLN A 1047 15.94 -2.53 3.29
CA GLN A 1047 15.97 -2.19 4.75
C GLN A 1047 17.00 -1.09 5.15
N ARG A 1048 17.33 -0.16 4.26
CA ARG A 1048 18.16 1.01 4.61
C ARG A 1048 17.30 2.27 4.75
N VAL A 1049 17.46 2.99 5.85
CA VAL A 1049 16.86 4.31 6.06
C VAL A 1049 17.99 5.33 6.11
N HIS A 1050 18.04 6.23 5.12
CA HIS A 1050 18.88 7.42 5.15
C HIS A 1050 18.19 8.50 5.98
N MET A 1051 18.88 9.10 6.95
CA MET A 1051 18.30 10.13 7.81
C MET A 1051 19.01 11.47 7.60
N SER A 1052 18.33 12.46 7.01
CA SER A 1052 18.83 13.84 6.91
C SER A 1052 18.51 14.64 8.18
N ILE A 1053 19.33 15.66 8.51
CA ILE A 1053 19.10 16.58 9.64
C ILE A 1053 17.74 17.28 9.54
N SER A 1054 17.18 17.39 8.33
CA SER A 1054 15.85 17.95 8.06
C SER A 1054 14.71 17.05 8.56
N ASP A 1055 14.85 15.72 8.49
CA ASP A 1055 13.85 14.75 8.95
C ASP A 1055 13.75 14.70 10.48
N ALA A 1056 14.89 14.89 11.17
CA ALA A 1056 14.93 14.97 12.62
C ALA A 1056 14.20 16.20 13.20
N ARG A 1057 13.90 17.23 12.39
CA ARG A 1057 13.09 18.38 12.81
C ARG A 1057 11.58 18.14 12.71
N ARG A 1058 11.12 17.20 11.88
CA ARG A 1058 9.69 16.95 11.63
C ARG A 1058 9.08 15.90 12.55
N ASN A 1059 9.89 15.00 13.11
CA ASN A 1059 9.44 13.92 14.00
C ASN A 1059 9.56 14.25 15.51
N GLY A 1060 9.40 15.52 15.87
CA GLY A 1060 9.45 16.01 17.26
C GLY A 1060 8.26 15.56 18.09
#